data_AF-A0A177XWR7-F1
#
_entry.id   AF-A0A177XWR7-F1
#
_cell.length_a   1.000
_cell.length_b   1.000
_cell.length_c   1.000
_cell.angle_alpha   90.00
_cell.angle_beta   90.00
_cell.angle_gamma   90.00
#
_symmetry.space_group_name_H-M   'P 1'
#
loop_
_entity.id
_entity.type
_entity.pdbx_description
1 polymer ?
#
loop_
_entity_poly.entity_id
_entity_poly.type
_entity_poly.pdbx_seq_one_letter_code
_entity_poly.pdbx_strand_id
1 'polypeptide(L)'
;MGVTVCANGLSVVHKGSGGEANATLPDVCLTTVGNSVVPIPYGNNAKSADLADGTTTVSMDGGNSIAIKGSKFSASTGDAGGDKKGVSSGTIEAEAEFISASPTVKFEGKGVCRLSDQMTMNKANTMCLGGAQNPSVTVTEEANGTFTVDLEYRYPDGDPVYKADYKILDGNGGEHVGSLDEKGKASISGLPPGSIDLFLGEDKREIESTKQPQANRDYLEVPGPLDLIDFARKGLVTFWDAIEMPSDYGEWTWGAIMGDFNQDRTAGQIAFDTAITAIPLVDQVGDGRDISANLYAFYNQDDIRDDGEKYTDLVITLVGFIPTAGSLLKGLYKELRILGKAADLDMVAAFLRAGAKGDVVKWLQSLDVSVIKKDIYGQLDDITQYVKKLMDALEQESRMRGYNVVADAYKACKDQLDEFFKKADGPISRVLSDFDDRLQMILPEAPLVTSGSSFSIASGTAQGGSRSEVIKTRKKTNKKTDSCPLCKKKIGKGKKECEGAKVGSIRKAEFERAGDSQWEQLKARNGWATRAFHPWFYKSNSVNAHHLIPVNAFRVKRHKDGKAMTEKKLMLRRMGQYCGYDINHPKNSVVLPATEEAACYLEKPLHNGPHDWGSRTGKPYNYTNQCAALTHRIIRSEIKDRMRSGSCGKTTNSTLMSKFNESSNEILTFVSNFIWPLSQQGMNFKPGSKPYLGCQNSGNGMPCKAPSKHVLLQLISKTQIVNYDLKIGQ
;
A
#
# COMPACT_ATOMS: atom_id res chain seq x y z
N MET A 1 27.33 -30.92 56.94
CA MET A 1 26.10 -30.16 56.61
C MET A 1 26.14 -29.84 55.12
N GLY A 2 24.98 -29.67 54.48
CA GLY A 2 24.95 -29.25 53.07
C GLY A 2 25.46 -27.82 52.92
N VAL A 3 26.02 -27.50 51.75
CA VAL A 3 26.38 -26.12 51.38
C VAL A 3 25.17 -25.49 50.70
N THR A 4 24.56 -24.47 51.33
CA THR A 4 23.26 -23.93 50.87
C THR A 4 23.36 -22.59 50.14
N VAL A 5 24.52 -21.94 50.18
CA VAL A 5 24.69 -20.58 49.65
C VAL A 5 25.79 -20.52 48.59
N CYS A 6 25.51 -19.84 47.48
CA CYS A 6 26.50 -19.51 46.46
C CYS A 6 26.74 -18.00 46.37
N ALA A 7 27.92 -17.64 45.90
CA ALA A 7 28.27 -16.29 45.47
C ALA A 7 28.80 -16.36 44.03
N ASN A 8 28.21 -15.59 43.12
CA ASN A 8 28.56 -15.61 41.69
C ASN A 8 28.47 -17.01 41.04
N GLY A 9 27.49 -17.83 41.46
CA GLY A 9 27.32 -19.18 40.94
C GLY A 9 28.33 -20.22 41.47
N LEU A 10 29.21 -19.84 42.40
CA LEU A 10 30.18 -20.72 43.05
C LEU A 10 29.84 -20.87 44.53
N SER A 11 29.94 -22.09 45.07
CA SER A 11 29.57 -22.34 46.47
C SER A 11 30.50 -21.60 47.43
N VAL A 12 29.93 -20.99 48.47
CA VAL A 12 30.71 -20.24 49.47
C VAL A 12 31.49 -21.19 50.36
N VAL A 13 32.77 -20.90 50.59
CA VAL A 13 33.61 -21.69 51.51
C VAL A 13 33.41 -21.18 52.94
N HIS A 14 33.04 -22.07 53.85
CA HIS A 14 32.93 -21.79 55.28
C HIS A 14 33.47 -22.98 56.09
N LYS A 15 33.67 -22.81 57.40
CA LYS A 15 34.35 -23.81 58.25
C LYS A 15 33.79 -25.23 58.11
N GLY A 16 32.46 -25.35 58.12
CA GLY A 16 31.74 -26.62 57.98
C GLY A 16 31.40 -27.06 56.54
N SER A 17 31.94 -26.40 55.51
CA SER A 17 31.58 -26.66 54.10
C SER A 17 32.14 -27.96 53.53
N GLY A 18 33.20 -28.49 54.16
CA GLY A 18 33.90 -29.69 53.68
C GLY A 18 34.81 -29.42 52.48
N GLY A 19 35.21 -28.17 52.27
CA GLY A 19 36.10 -27.80 51.18
C GLY A 19 37.54 -28.26 51.39
N GLU A 20 38.24 -28.57 50.30
CA GLU A 20 39.63 -29.02 50.29
C GLU A 20 40.44 -28.28 49.22
N ALA A 21 41.63 -27.81 49.59
CA ALA A 21 42.60 -27.24 48.67
C ALA A 21 43.76 -28.24 48.49
N ASN A 22 44.01 -28.65 47.26
CA ASN A 22 45.08 -29.58 46.91
C ASN A 22 46.14 -28.83 46.08
N ALA A 23 47.41 -28.97 46.44
CA ALA A 23 48.50 -28.34 45.71
C ALA A 23 48.52 -28.82 44.26
N THR A 24 48.44 -27.87 43.33
CA THR A 24 48.54 -28.14 41.88
C THR A 24 49.95 -27.95 41.37
N LEU A 25 50.78 -27.21 42.11
CA LEU A 25 52.21 -27.08 41.86
C LEU A 25 52.99 -28.00 42.82
N PRO A 26 54.17 -28.49 42.43
CA PRO A 26 54.99 -29.33 43.31
C PRO A 26 55.42 -28.57 44.57
N ASP A 27 55.15 -29.13 45.75
CA ASP A 27 55.63 -28.60 47.03
C ASP A 27 57.06 -29.05 47.29
N VAL A 28 58.04 -28.30 46.79
CA VAL A 28 59.44 -28.71 46.85
C VAL A 28 60.04 -28.37 48.22
N CYS A 29 60.36 -29.40 48.99
CA CYS A 29 61.05 -29.28 50.27
C CYS A 29 62.48 -29.84 50.17
N LEU A 30 63.39 -29.29 50.96
CA LEU A 30 64.72 -29.86 51.13
C LEU A 30 64.62 -31.09 52.05
N THR A 31 65.18 -32.20 51.58
CA THR A 31 65.10 -33.50 52.25
C THR A 31 66.46 -34.15 52.33
N THR A 32 66.79 -34.69 53.50
CA THR A 32 68.00 -35.50 53.73
C THR A 32 67.84 -36.87 53.08
N VAL A 33 68.68 -37.18 52.09
CA VAL A 33 68.77 -38.50 51.42
C VAL A 33 70.20 -39.03 51.56
N GLY A 34 70.38 -39.99 52.46
CA GLY A 34 71.72 -40.45 52.85
C GLY A 34 72.55 -39.30 53.43
N ASN A 35 73.69 -39.00 52.80
CA ASN A 35 74.59 -37.92 53.22
C ASN A 35 74.32 -36.57 52.52
N SER A 36 73.31 -36.49 51.63
CA SER A 36 73.01 -35.28 50.84
C SER A 36 71.69 -34.64 51.24
N VAL A 37 71.57 -33.32 51.06
CA VAL A 37 70.30 -32.59 51.15
C VAL A 37 69.89 -32.22 49.72
N VAL A 38 68.73 -32.71 49.27
CA VAL A 38 68.24 -32.52 47.90
C VAL A 38 66.78 -32.03 47.91
N PRO A 39 66.37 -31.24 46.90
CA PRO A 39 64.98 -30.80 46.75
C PRO A 39 64.09 -31.96 46.26
N ILE A 40 63.02 -32.28 47.00
CA ILE A 40 62.04 -33.32 46.66
C ILE A 40 60.62 -32.72 46.66
N PRO A 41 59.80 -32.98 45.62
CA PRO A 41 58.41 -32.56 45.61
C PRO A 41 57.52 -33.46 46.50
N TYR A 42 56.71 -32.83 47.35
CA TYR A 42 55.68 -33.45 48.17
C TYR A 42 54.28 -33.08 47.68
N GLY A 43 53.29 -33.91 48.03
CA GLY A 43 51.89 -33.52 47.92
C GLY A 43 51.51 -32.62 49.10
N ASN A 44 50.56 -31.71 48.91
CA ASN A 44 50.08 -30.85 49.99
C ASN A 44 48.55 -30.66 49.90
N ASN A 45 47.85 -30.79 51.03
CA ASN A 45 46.39 -30.67 51.16
C ASN A 45 46.02 -29.81 52.37
N ALA A 46 45.03 -28.93 52.22
CA ALA A 46 44.47 -28.13 53.31
C ALA A 46 42.94 -28.22 53.31
N LYS A 47 42.31 -28.07 54.48
CA LYS A 47 40.87 -28.30 54.65
C LYS A 47 40.14 -27.10 55.23
N SER A 48 38.91 -26.87 54.78
CA SER A 48 38.06 -25.78 55.27
C SER A 48 37.73 -25.89 56.76
N ALA A 49 37.80 -27.10 57.33
CA ALA A 49 37.62 -27.33 58.76
C ALA A 49 38.61 -26.52 59.62
N ASP A 50 39.79 -26.24 59.06
CA ASP A 50 40.88 -25.50 59.69
C ASP A 50 40.82 -23.99 59.38
N LEU A 51 39.67 -23.49 58.91
CA LEU A 51 39.47 -22.08 58.61
C LEU A 51 39.78 -21.20 59.83
N ALA A 52 40.73 -20.30 59.63
CA ALA A 52 41.13 -19.21 60.51
C ALA A 52 40.98 -17.86 59.79
N ASP A 53 40.86 -16.79 60.57
CA ASP A 53 40.68 -15.43 60.07
C ASP A 53 39.47 -15.28 59.12
N GLY A 54 38.41 -16.05 59.36
CA GLY A 54 37.10 -15.93 58.71
C GLY A 54 36.23 -14.83 59.33
N THR A 55 34.96 -14.77 58.92
CA THR A 55 33.98 -13.82 59.47
C THR A 55 33.71 -14.04 60.95
N THR A 56 33.33 -12.98 61.66
CA THR A 56 33.01 -12.99 63.10
C THR A 56 31.58 -12.58 63.43
N THR A 57 30.97 -11.76 62.57
CA THR A 57 29.62 -11.19 62.71
C THR A 57 28.58 -11.89 61.83
N VAL A 58 29.02 -12.56 60.76
CA VAL A 58 28.16 -13.30 59.84
C VAL A 58 28.56 -14.77 59.87
N SER A 59 27.58 -15.66 59.89
CA SER A 59 27.79 -17.11 59.86
C SER A 59 26.88 -17.78 58.84
N MET A 60 27.22 -19.01 58.44
CA MET A 60 26.51 -19.76 57.40
C MET A 60 26.40 -21.23 57.76
N ASP A 61 25.35 -21.91 57.27
CA ASP A 61 25.16 -23.36 57.37
C ASP A 61 25.44 -23.92 58.78
N GLY A 62 24.62 -23.52 59.75
CA GLY A 62 24.74 -23.98 61.14
C GLY A 62 25.77 -23.22 61.98
N GLY A 63 25.92 -21.91 61.73
CA GLY A 63 26.76 -21.03 62.56
C GLY A 63 28.25 -21.04 62.22
N ASN A 64 28.63 -21.58 61.06
CA ASN A 64 30.04 -21.63 60.65
C ASN A 64 30.56 -20.26 60.21
N SER A 65 31.80 -19.95 60.61
CA SER A 65 32.56 -18.80 60.09
C SER A 65 32.83 -18.97 58.60
N ILE A 66 32.76 -17.87 57.84
CA ILE A 66 32.82 -17.83 56.38
C ILE A 66 34.20 -17.34 55.94
N ALA A 67 34.78 -17.96 54.92
CA ALA A 67 36.05 -17.54 54.36
C ALA A 67 35.88 -16.25 53.54
N ILE A 68 36.72 -15.26 53.81
CA ILE A 68 36.76 -13.97 53.12
C ILE A 68 38.20 -13.67 52.70
N LYS A 69 38.41 -12.67 51.84
CA LYS A 69 39.76 -12.33 51.36
C LYS A 69 40.74 -12.09 52.53
N GLY A 70 41.83 -12.85 52.55
CA GLY A 70 42.83 -12.86 53.64
C GLY A 70 42.58 -13.93 54.73
N SER A 71 41.51 -14.73 54.62
CA SER A 71 41.36 -15.93 55.45
C SER A 71 42.35 -17.01 55.03
N LYS A 72 42.64 -17.92 55.97
CA LYS A 72 43.57 -19.04 55.76
C LYS A 72 43.03 -20.33 56.35
N PHE A 73 43.49 -21.46 55.84
CA PHE A 73 43.44 -22.73 56.56
C PHE A 73 44.72 -22.84 57.37
N SER A 74 44.60 -23.08 58.69
CA SER A 74 45.73 -22.95 59.61
C SER A 74 46.85 -23.96 59.38
N ALA A 75 46.59 -25.06 58.66
CA ALA A 75 47.57 -26.06 58.30
C ALA A 75 47.31 -26.63 56.89
N SER A 76 48.38 -27.00 56.20
CA SER A 76 48.36 -27.67 54.90
C SER A 76 49.35 -28.83 54.92
N THR A 77 48.88 -30.09 54.93
CA THR A 77 49.66 -31.28 55.28
C THR A 77 50.09 -32.11 54.07
N GLY A 78 51.11 -32.95 54.25
CA GLY A 78 51.61 -33.88 53.21
C GLY A 78 53.10 -33.73 52.88
N ASP A 79 53.74 -32.67 53.40
CA ASP A 79 55.14 -32.30 53.18
C ASP A 79 56.05 -32.55 54.40
N ALA A 80 55.53 -33.22 55.44
CA ALA A 80 56.26 -33.53 56.67
C ALA A 80 57.58 -34.31 56.46
N GLY A 81 57.72 -35.01 55.33
CA GLY A 81 58.96 -35.71 54.96
C GLY A 81 60.12 -34.79 54.59
N GLY A 82 59.87 -33.51 54.31
CA GLY A 82 60.89 -32.50 54.04
C GLY A 82 61.55 -32.00 55.31
N ASP A 83 62.47 -32.78 55.90
CA ASP A 83 63.10 -32.50 57.19
C ASP A 83 63.93 -31.20 57.22
N LYS A 84 64.33 -30.68 56.06
CA LYS A 84 64.99 -29.37 55.89
C LYS A 84 64.05 -28.27 55.35
N LYS A 85 62.74 -28.56 55.31
CA LYS A 85 61.61 -27.64 55.03
C LYS A 85 61.52 -27.14 53.59
N GLY A 86 60.43 -26.43 53.29
CA GLY A 86 60.13 -25.84 51.98
C GLY A 86 61.26 -24.95 51.46
N VAL A 87 61.65 -25.13 50.20
CA VAL A 87 62.74 -24.37 49.56
C VAL A 87 62.49 -22.87 49.58
N SER A 88 61.24 -22.45 49.41
CA SER A 88 60.84 -21.04 49.37
C SER A 88 60.33 -20.55 50.73
N SER A 89 59.53 -21.36 51.42
CA SER A 89 58.86 -20.94 52.66
C SER A 89 59.69 -21.12 53.93
N GLY A 90 60.65 -22.04 53.94
CA GLY A 90 61.34 -22.48 55.14
C GLY A 90 60.41 -23.11 56.19
N THR A 91 59.26 -23.65 55.76
CA THR A 91 58.26 -24.29 56.62
C THR A 91 57.86 -25.68 56.10
N ILE A 92 57.25 -26.46 56.98
CA ILE A 92 56.46 -27.65 56.62
C ILE A 92 55.11 -27.54 57.32
N GLU A 93 54.07 -28.12 56.73
CA GLU A 93 52.72 -28.17 57.29
C GLU A 93 52.12 -26.80 57.70
N ALA A 94 52.59 -25.71 57.08
CA ALA A 94 52.17 -24.35 57.42
C ALA A 94 50.84 -23.95 56.75
N GLU A 95 50.41 -22.70 56.93
CA GLU A 95 49.10 -22.24 56.48
C GLU A 95 48.91 -22.25 54.95
N ALA A 96 47.65 -22.37 54.54
CA ALA A 96 47.18 -22.12 53.17
C ALA A 96 46.29 -20.87 53.13
N GLU A 97 46.69 -19.83 52.41
CA GLU A 97 45.98 -18.53 52.39
C GLU A 97 45.27 -18.29 51.05
N PHE A 98 44.04 -17.77 51.09
CA PHE A 98 43.28 -17.40 49.89
C PHE A 98 43.90 -16.22 49.14
N ILE A 99 44.16 -16.42 47.84
CA ILE A 99 44.68 -15.41 46.90
C ILE A 99 43.52 -14.65 46.26
N SER A 100 42.52 -15.37 45.78
CA SER A 100 41.34 -14.81 45.11
C SER A 100 40.09 -14.91 45.98
N ALA A 101 39.11 -14.07 45.67
CA ALA A 101 37.81 -14.02 46.31
C ALA A 101 36.80 -13.33 45.36
N SER A 102 35.52 -13.34 45.72
CA SER A 102 34.47 -12.65 44.95
C SER A 102 34.76 -11.15 44.77
N PRO A 103 34.63 -10.63 43.54
CA PRO A 103 34.77 -9.19 43.29
C PRO A 103 33.53 -8.38 43.68
N THR A 104 32.35 -9.01 43.74
CA THR A 104 31.06 -8.30 43.91
C THR A 104 30.31 -8.68 45.18
N VAL A 105 30.49 -9.89 45.71
CA VAL A 105 29.83 -10.33 46.94
C VAL A 105 30.80 -10.18 48.10
N LYS A 106 30.43 -9.36 49.09
CA LYS A 106 31.29 -9.02 50.22
C LYS A 106 30.61 -9.34 51.54
N PHE A 107 31.36 -9.97 52.45
CA PHE A 107 31.00 -10.10 53.86
C PHE A 107 32.03 -9.35 54.69
N GLU A 108 31.55 -8.59 55.68
CA GLU A 108 32.41 -7.73 56.50
C GLU A 108 33.32 -6.80 55.67
N GLY A 109 32.81 -6.33 54.52
CA GLY A 109 33.51 -5.45 53.59
C GLY A 109 34.57 -6.13 52.71
N LYS A 110 34.85 -7.43 52.91
CA LYS A 110 35.83 -8.21 52.13
C LYS A 110 35.12 -9.19 51.20
N GLY A 111 35.73 -9.47 50.04
CA GLY A 111 35.19 -10.44 49.09
C GLY A 111 35.10 -11.83 49.72
N VAL A 112 33.99 -12.54 49.50
CA VAL A 112 33.80 -13.92 50.00
C VAL A 112 34.62 -14.92 49.17
N CYS A 113 35.27 -15.88 49.82
CA CYS A 113 36.00 -16.96 49.16
C CYS A 113 35.05 -18.11 48.81
N ARG A 114 35.23 -18.68 47.61
CA ARG A 114 34.29 -19.61 46.99
C ARG A 114 35.02 -20.83 46.44
N LEU A 115 34.25 -21.81 45.99
CA LEU A 115 34.72 -22.87 45.09
C LEU A 115 35.64 -22.27 44.02
N SER A 116 36.77 -22.92 43.75
CA SER A 116 37.82 -22.55 42.78
C SER A 116 38.61 -21.27 43.09
N ASP A 117 38.36 -20.58 44.20
CA ASP A 117 39.23 -19.47 44.60
C ASP A 117 40.62 -20.01 45.02
N GLN A 118 41.66 -19.42 44.45
CA GLN A 118 43.04 -19.91 44.51
C GLN A 118 43.65 -19.72 45.89
N MET A 119 44.58 -20.61 46.27
CA MET A 119 45.26 -20.54 47.56
C MET A 119 46.78 -20.73 47.43
N THR A 120 47.54 -20.05 48.27
CA THR A 120 48.91 -20.48 48.61
C THR A 120 48.83 -21.66 49.57
N MET A 121 49.89 -22.46 49.67
CA MET A 121 49.99 -23.55 50.65
C MET A 121 51.41 -23.65 51.19
N ASN A 122 51.55 -24.18 52.41
CA ASN A 122 52.79 -24.22 53.16
C ASN A 122 53.51 -22.85 53.16
N LYS A 123 52.80 -21.79 53.55
CA LYS A 123 53.32 -20.41 53.56
C LYS A 123 53.93 -20.00 52.21
N ALA A 124 53.17 -20.28 51.14
CA ALA A 124 53.53 -20.02 49.75
C ALA A 124 54.77 -20.78 49.23
N ASN A 125 55.11 -21.93 49.81
CA ASN A 125 56.07 -22.85 49.17
C ASN A 125 55.50 -23.46 47.89
N THR A 126 54.18 -23.69 47.89
CA THR A 126 53.42 -24.16 46.74
C THR A 126 52.08 -23.42 46.63
N MET A 127 51.31 -23.74 45.59
CA MET A 127 50.01 -23.15 45.33
C MET A 127 48.97 -24.16 44.85
N CYS A 128 47.72 -23.91 45.24
CA CYS A 128 46.51 -24.52 44.70
C CYS A 128 45.91 -23.55 43.66
N LEU A 129 46.36 -23.66 42.41
CA LEU A 129 45.87 -22.84 41.29
C LEU A 129 44.50 -23.29 40.77
N GLY A 130 44.13 -24.55 41.02
CA GLY A 130 42.76 -25.06 40.82
C GLY A 130 41.76 -24.55 41.87
N GLY A 131 42.28 -23.91 42.93
CA GLY A 131 41.51 -23.34 44.03
C GLY A 131 40.84 -24.35 44.94
N ALA A 132 40.30 -23.84 46.05
CA ALA A 132 39.58 -24.64 47.04
C ALA A 132 38.40 -25.34 46.37
N GLN A 133 38.39 -26.67 46.41
CA GLN A 133 37.26 -27.48 45.98
C GLN A 133 36.23 -27.49 47.10
N ASN A 134 34.95 -27.38 46.77
CA ASN A 134 33.86 -27.28 47.72
C ASN A 134 32.61 -27.94 47.13
N PRO A 135 31.74 -28.59 47.92
CA PRO A 135 30.50 -29.15 47.39
C PRO A 135 29.66 -28.09 46.66
N SER A 136 28.98 -28.49 45.58
CA SER A 136 28.02 -27.62 44.88
C SER A 136 26.84 -27.28 45.78
N VAL A 137 26.22 -26.11 45.54
CA VAL A 137 24.99 -25.74 46.25
C VAL A 137 23.84 -26.62 45.81
N THR A 138 23.12 -27.19 46.77
CA THR A 138 21.87 -27.91 46.53
C THR A 138 20.71 -27.05 47.03
N VAL A 139 19.86 -26.58 46.11
CA VAL A 139 18.60 -25.89 46.45
C VAL A 139 17.44 -26.86 46.21
N THR A 140 16.52 -26.99 47.16
CA THR A 140 15.29 -27.77 46.97
C THR A 140 14.34 -27.04 46.03
N GLU A 141 13.55 -27.75 45.22
CA GLU A 141 12.59 -27.13 44.28
C GLU A 141 11.58 -26.19 44.98
N GLU A 142 11.25 -26.48 46.23
CA GLU A 142 10.33 -25.72 47.09
C GLU A 142 10.85 -24.31 47.45
N ALA A 143 12.15 -24.04 47.28
CA ALA A 143 12.77 -22.74 47.56
C ALA A 143 12.98 -21.85 46.31
N ASN A 144 12.51 -22.28 45.12
CA ASN A 144 12.45 -21.39 43.97
C ASN A 144 11.46 -20.26 44.27
N GLY A 145 11.97 -19.03 44.37
CA GLY A 145 11.15 -17.85 44.65
C GLY A 145 9.98 -17.69 43.68
N THR A 146 8.94 -16.99 44.12
CA THR A 146 7.86 -16.57 43.24
C THR A 146 8.37 -15.56 42.21
N PHE A 147 7.84 -15.64 40.99
CA PHE A 147 8.20 -14.75 39.91
C PHE A 147 7.16 -13.65 39.75
N THR A 148 7.61 -12.49 39.26
CA THR A 148 6.75 -11.37 38.86
C THR A 148 6.84 -11.19 37.35
N VAL A 149 5.68 -10.99 36.71
CA VAL A 149 5.55 -10.69 35.29
C VAL A 149 4.94 -9.29 35.14
N ASP A 150 5.68 -8.40 34.47
CA ASP A 150 5.18 -7.08 34.09
C ASP A 150 4.66 -7.13 32.64
N LEU A 151 3.39 -6.76 32.46
CA LEU A 151 2.73 -6.68 31.18
C LEU A 151 2.71 -5.24 30.68
N GLU A 152 2.95 -5.05 29.38
CA GLU A 152 2.75 -3.78 28.68
C GLU A 152 2.12 -4.04 27.31
N TYR A 153 0.94 -3.47 27.08
CA TYR A 153 0.15 -3.66 25.86
C TYR A 153 -0.15 -2.32 25.18
N ARG A 154 0.34 -2.16 23.94
CA ARG A 154 0.28 -0.91 23.18
C ARG A 154 -0.09 -1.15 21.71
N TYR A 155 -0.72 -0.13 21.11
CA TYR A 155 -0.88 -0.01 19.66
C TYR A 155 0.47 0.25 18.96
N PRO A 156 0.57 0.02 17.63
CA PRO A 156 1.82 0.23 16.88
C PRO A 156 2.38 1.66 16.88
N ASP A 157 1.55 2.65 17.19
CA ASP A 157 1.93 4.06 17.33
C ASP A 157 2.34 4.43 18.77
N GLY A 158 2.30 3.48 19.72
CA GLY A 158 2.72 3.64 21.10
C GLY A 158 1.58 3.92 22.09
N ASP A 159 0.36 4.16 21.60
CA ASP A 159 -0.79 4.42 22.47
C ASP A 159 -1.13 3.19 23.32
N PRO A 160 -1.49 3.37 24.60
CA PRO A 160 -1.83 2.27 25.48
C PRO A 160 -3.14 1.61 25.06
N VAL A 161 -3.23 0.29 25.20
CA VAL A 161 -4.51 -0.42 25.16
C VAL A 161 -5.17 -0.26 26.53
N TYR A 162 -6.30 0.45 26.57
CA TYR A 162 -6.87 0.97 27.80
C TYR A 162 -7.67 -0.11 28.56
N LYS A 163 -7.23 -0.43 29.79
CA LYS A 163 -7.92 -1.33 30.72
C LYS A 163 -8.32 -2.71 30.17
N ALA A 164 -7.58 -3.21 29.18
CA ALA A 164 -7.84 -4.54 28.62
C ALA A 164 -7.72 -5.62 29.69
N ASP A 165 -8.61 -6.60 29.64
CA ASP A 165 -8.53 -7.75 30.54
C ASP A 165 -7.36 -8.66 30.13
N TYR A 166 -6.78 -9.37 31.09
CA TYR A 166 -5.75 -10.37 30.84
C TYR A 166 -6.03 -11.65 31.62
N LYS A 167 -5.56 -12.77 31.08
CA LYS A 167 -5.52 -14.07 31.76
C LYS A 167 -4.15 -14.69 31.56
N ILE A 168 -3.52 -15.15 32.64
CA ILE A 168 -2.29 -15.94 32.61
C ILE A 168 -2.62 -17.34 33.14
N LEU A 169 -2.29 -18.37 32.37
CA LEU A 169 -2.25 -19.75 32.86
C LEU A 169 -0.80 -20.06 33.24
N ASP A 170 -0.56 -20.42 34.50
CA ASP A 170 0.78 -20.80 34.95
C ASP A 170 1.13 -22.27 34.65
N GLY A 171 2.40 -22.64 34.86
CA GLY A 171 2.90 -23.99 34.57
C GLY A 171 2.29 -25.10 35.42
N ASN A 172 1.57 -24.75 36.50
CA ASN A 172 0.84 -25.66 37.36
C ASN A 172 -0.66 -25.68 37.04
N GLY A 173 -1.10 -24.94 36.01
CA GLY A 173 -2.50 -24.81 35.61
C GLY A 173 -3.29 -23.79 36.44
N GLY A 174 -2.63 -22.97 37.26
CA GLY A 174 -3.26 -21.87 37.99
C GLY A 174 -3.66 -20.72 37.06
N GLU A 175 -4.86 -20.17 37.25
CA GLU A 175 -5.35 -19.04 36.46
C GLU A 175 -5.19 -17.72 37.22
N HIS A 176 -4.58 -16.73 36.56
CA HIS A 176 -4.41 -15.38 37.09
C HIS A 176 -5.09 -14.39 36.15
N VAL A 177 -6.20 -13.80 36.59
CA VAL A 177 -7.02 -12.88 35.79
C VAL A 177 -6.99 -11.46 36.37
N GLY A 178 -7.05 -10.46 35.50
CA GLY A 178 -7.11 -9.06 35.92
C GLY A 178 -7.34 -8.12 34.73
N SER A 179 -7.16 -6.82 34.96
CA SER A 179 -7.21 -5.81 33.91
C SER A 179 -5.95 -4.95 33.95
N LEU A 180 -5.52 -4.48 32.78
CA LEU A 180 -4.46 -3.49 32.66
C LEU A 180 -4.90 -2.15 33.27
N ASP A 181 -3.94 -1.29 33.57
CA ASP A 181 -4.18 0.09 33.96
C ASP A 181 -4.47 1.00 32.74
N GLU A 182 -4.61 2.30 33.00
CA GLU A 182 -4.87 3.33 31.97
C GLU A 182 -3.70 3.53 31.01
N LYS A 183 -2.50 3.04 31.37
CA LYS A 183 -1.27 3.11 30.59
C LYS A 183 -0.97 1.79 29.87
N GLY A 184 -1.92 0.85 29.89
CA GLY A 184 -1.81 -0.47 29.26
C GLY A 184 -0.82 -1.38 29.99
N LYS A 185 -0.68 -1.26 31.32
CA LYS A 185 0.29 -2.01 32.13
C LYS A 185 -0.36 -2.81 33.25
N ALA A 186 0.26 -3.92 33.63
CA ALA A 186 -0.06 -4.68 34.84
C ALA A 186 1.19 -5.36 35.40
N SER A 187 1.20 -5.69 36.68
CA SER A 187 2.27 -6.45 37.33
C SER A 187 1.65 -7.59 38.14
N ILE A 188 2.08 -8.82 37.87
CA ILE A 188 1.53 -10.04 38.46
C ILE A 188 2.65 -10.76 39.20
N SER A 189 2.60 -10.76 40.53
CA SER A 189 3.55 -11.47 41.40
C SER A 189 2.99 -12.81 41.88
N GLY A 190 3.85 -13.73 42.30
CA GLY A 190 3.40 -15.00 42.90
C GLY A 190 3.40 -16.19 41.95
N LEU A 191 3.96 -16.04 40.75
CA LEU A 191 3.92 -17.08 39.72
C LEU A 191 4.98 -18.16 40.00
N PRO A 192 4.64 -19.45 39.82
CA PRO A 192 5.63 -20.53 39.93
C PRO A 192 6.65 -20.50 38.77
N PRO A 193 7.83 -21.11 38.93
CA PRO A 193 8.74 -21.35 37.80
C PRO A 193 8.06 -22.26 36.76
N GLY A 194 8.31 -22.02 35.48
CA GLY A 194 7.72 -22.83 34.40
C GLY A 194 7.14 -21.99 33.26
N SER A 195 6.41 -22.64 32.34
CA SER A 195 5.77 -21.94 31.24
C SER A 195 4.48 -21.25 31.67
N ILE A 196 4.24 -20.05 31.15
CA ILE A 196 2.97 -19.34 31.29
C ILE A 196 2.33 -19.13 29.91
N ASP A 197 1.01 -19.20 29.83
CA ASP A 197 0.24 -18.78 28.65
C ASP A 197 -0.49 -17.47 28.95
N LEU A 198 -0.18 -16.41 28.21
CA LEU A 198 -0.84 -15.11 28.34
C LEU A 198 -1.94 -14.97 27.29
N PHE A 199 -3.10 -14.51 27.73
CA PHE A 199 -4.24 -14.13 26.91
C PHE A 199 -4.61 -12.67 27.20
N LEU A 200 -4.87 -11.88 26.16
CA LEU A 200 -5.20 -10.44 26.27
C LEU A 200 -6.56 -10.15 25.65
N GLY A 201 -7.37 -9.38 26.38
CA GLY A 201 -8.67 -8.86 25.96
C GLY A 201 -8.55 -7.58 25.12
N GLU A 202 -9.70 -6.98 24.82
CA GLU A 202 -9.80 -5.76 24.02
C GLU A 202 -9.64 -4.47 24.85
N ASP A 203 -9.36 -3.37 24.15
CA ASP A 203 -9.40 -2.03 24.71
C ASP A 203 -10.81 -1.69 25.18
N LYS A 204 -10.98 -1.16 26.40
CA LYS A 204 -12.32 -0.85 26.94
C LYS A 204 -12.90 0.49 26.48
N ARG A 205 -12.19 1.25 25.64
CA ARG A 205 -12.73 2.49 25.03
C ARG A 205 -13.65 2.17 23.87
N GLU A 206 -14.56 3.09 23.61
CA GLU A 206 -15.34 3.07 22.37
C GLU A 206 -14.43 3.18 21.15
N ILE A 207 -14.86 2.56 20.06
CA ILE A 207 -14.04 2.50 18.85
C ILE A 207 -13.86 3.89 18.24
N GLU A 208 -12.62 4.23 17.88
CA GLU A 208 -12.27 5.47 17.18
C GLU A 208 -11.46 5.17 15.93
N SER A 209 -11.92 5.68 14.78
CA SER A 209 -11.21 5.57 13.50
C SER A 209 -9.90 6.36 13.55
N THR A 210 -8.81 5.74 13.11
CA THR A 210 -7.50 6.42 12.98
C THR A 210 -7.47 7.43 11.84
N LYS A 211 -8.46 7.43 10.94
CA LYS A 211 -8.64 8.41 9.88
C LYS A 211 -9.82 9.31 10.21
N GLN A 212 -9.53 10.58 10.48
CA GLN A 212 -10.53 11.63 10.58
C GLN A 212 -10.96 12.05 9.16
N PRO A 213 -12.27 12.21 8.87
CA PRO A 213 -12.72 12.76 7.60
C PRO A 213 -12.19 14.19 7.43
N GLN A 214 -11.77 14.53 6.21
CA GLN A 214 -11.27 15.86 5.90
C GLN A 214 -12.39 16.64 5.21
N ALA A 215 -12.82 17.76 5.81
CA ALA A 215 -13.92 18.57 5.27
C ALA A 215 -13.64 18.99 3.81
N ASN A 216 -14.64 18.82 2.95
CA ASN A 216 -14.57 19.22 1.54
C ASN A 216 -14.44 20.76 1.44
N ARG A 217 -13.30 21.25 0.94
CA ARG A 217 -13.05 22.69 0.76
C ARG A 217 -13.96 23.36 -0.26
N ASP A 218 -14.58 22.56 -1.14
CA ASP A 218 -15.44 23.04 -2.23
C ASP A 218 -16.93 22.75 -1.94
N TYR A 219 -17.30 22.44 -0.68
CA TYR A 219 -18.68 22.25 -0.26
C TYR A 219 -19.49 23.54 -0.44
N LEU A 220 -20.55 23.48 -1.25
CA LEU A 220 -21.54 24.55 -1.41
C LEU A 220 -22.79 24.12 -0.63
N GLU A 221 -23.19 24.91 0.36
CA GLU A 221 -24.21 24.52 1.36
C GLU A 221 -25.54 24.09 0.73
N VAL A 222 -25.97 24.72 -0.37
CA VAL A 222 -26.90 24.21 -1.41
C VAL A 222 -26.79 25.17 -2.60
N PRO A 223 -26.13 24.84 -3.73
CA PRO A 223 -26.16 25.72 -4.89
C PRO A 223 -27.57 25.75 -5.50
N GLY A 224 -28.10 26.94 -5.80
CA GLY A 224 -29.32 27.08 -6.60
C GLY A 224 -29.10 26.51 -8.01
N PRO A 225 -30.17 26.18 -8.77
CA PRO A 225 -30.05 25.64 -10.12
C PRO A 225 -29.18 26.49 -11.05
N LEU A 226 -29.23 27.82 -10.90
CA LEU A 226 -28.39 28.76 -11.64
C LEU A 226 -26.94 28.81 -11.14
N ASP A 227 -26.69 28.65 -9.83
CA ASP A 227 -25.34 28.57 -9.26
C ASP A 227 -24.62 27.31 -9.72
N LEU A 228 -25.34 26.20 -9.87
CA LEU A 228 -24.86 24.95 -10.45
C LEU A 228 -24.51 25.12 -11.94
N ILE A 229 -25.31 25.87 -12.69
CA ILE A 229 -25.04 26.19 -14.10
C ILE A 229 -23.81 27.11 -14.23
N ASP A 230 -23.69 28.15 -13.40
CA ASP A 230 -22.55 29.08 -13.41
C ASP A 230 -21.27 28.45 -12.86
N PHE A 231 -21.37 27.55 -11.88
CA PHE A 231 -20.25 26.73 -11.41
C PHE A 231 -19.80 25.74 -12.48
N ALA A 232 -20.74 25.06 -13.15
CA ALA A 232 -20.47 24.17 -14.29
C ALA A 232 -19.85 24.93 -15.48
N ARG A 233 -20.19 26.22 -15.63
CA ARG A 233 -19.68 27.10 -16.68
C ARG A 233 -18.17 27.34 -16.57
N LYS A 234 -17.59 27.40 -15.35
CA LYS A 234 -16.17 27.73 -15.10
C LYS A 234 -15.62 28.87 -15.98
N GLY A 235 -16.46 29.87 -16.32
CA GLY A 235 -16.09 31.01 -17.19
C GLY A 235 -16.16 30.78 -18.71
N LEU A 236 -16.74 29.69 -19.21
CA LEU A 236 -16.91 29.37 -20.64
C LEU A 236 -18.29 29.76 -21.20
N VAL A 237 -18.46 29.72 -22.53
CA VAL A 237 -19.75 29.90 -23.24
C VAL A 237 -20.52 28.57 -23.22
N THR A 238 -21.84 28.58 -23.02
CA THR A 238 -22.63 27.37 -22.71
C THR A 238 -23.38 26.80 -23.92
N PHE A 239 -23.90 25.56 -23.82
CA PHE A 239 -24.71 24.91 -24.86
C PHE A 239 -25.98 25.67 -25.26
N TRP A 240 -26.41 26.61 -24.41
CA TRP A 240 -27.48 27.57 -24.70
C TRP A 240 -27.13 28.49 -25.90
N ASP A 241 -25.87 28.56 -26.30
CA ASP A 241 -25.38 29.45 -27.37
C ASP A 241 -25.10 28.73 -28.71
N ALA A 242 -25.16 27.39 -28.78
CA ALA A 242 -24.94 26.65 -30.03
C ALA A 242 -25.73 25.33 -30.06
N ILE A 243 -26.71 25.26 -30.97
CA ILE A 243 -27.57 24.09 -31.20
C ILE A 243 -26.87 23.10 -32.16
N GLU A 244 -26.60 21.89 -31.68
CA GLU A 244 -26.71 20.63 -32.43
C GLU A 244 -27.01 19.50 -31.42
N MET A 245 -28.10 18.76 -31.61
CA MET A 245 -28.57 17.72 -30.67
C MET A 245 -28.61 16.35 -31.34
N PRO A 246 -28.12 15.27 -30.69
CA PRO A 246 -28.23 13.91 -31.22
C PRO A 246 -29.68 13.38 -31.15
N SER A 247 -30.03 12.52 -32.10
CA SER A 247 -31.38 12.00 -32.33
C SER A 247 -31.81 10.84 -31.43
N ASP A 248 -30.96 10.38 -30.51
CA ASP A 248 -31.24 9.22 -29.67
C ASP A 248 -31.13 9.55 -28.17
N TYR A 249 -32.27 9.60 -27.50
CA TYR A 249 -32.42 10.16 -26.16
C TYR A 249 -32.04 9.17 -25.05
N GLY A 250 -32.05 7.85 -25.34
CA GLY A 250 -31.67 6.82 -24.36
C GLY A 250 -30.16 6.78 -24.06
N GLU A 251 -29.31 7.12 -25.02
CA GLU A 251 -27.85 7.17 -24.84
C GLU A 251 -27.37 8.45 -24.13
N TRP A 252 -28.11 9.56 -24.27
CA TRP A 252 -27.78 10.84 -23.65
C TRP A 252 -27.89 10.80 -22.11
N THR A 253 -28.91 10.12 -21.60
CA THR A 253 -29.23 10.03 -20.17
C THR A 253 -28.14 9.31 -19.37
N TRP A 254 -27.63 8.17 -19.86
CA TRP A 254 -26.48 7.52 -19.24
C TRP A 254 -25.18 8.27 -19.47
N GLY A 255 -25.08 9.02 -20.57
CA GLY A 255 -23.98 9.95 -20.80
C GLY A 255 -23.86 11.04 -19.73
N ALA A 256 -24.99 11.53 -19.19
CA ALA A 256 -24.98 12.46 -18.06
C ALA A 256 -24.35 11.86 -16.80
N ILE A 257 -24.56 10.57 -16.55
CA ILE A 257 -24.00 9.86 -15.40
C ILE A 257 -22.53 9.41 -15.65
N MET A 258 -22.04 9.44 -16.90
CA MET A 258 -20.63 9.09 -17.24
C MET A 258 -19.58 10.06 -16.67
N GLY A 259 -19.96 11.30 -16.36
CA GLY A 259 -19.07 12.32 -15.82
C GLY A 259 -17.68 12.42 -16.46
N ASP A 260 -16.63 12.58 -15.64
CA ASP A 260 -15.21 12.69 -16.05
C ASP A 260 -14.66 11.48 -16.88
N PHE A 261 -15.46 10.43 -17.13
CA PHE A 261 -15.10 9.29 -17.97
C PHE A 261 -15.63 9.37 -19.42
N ASN A 262 -16.44 10.38 -19.73
CA ASN A 262 -16.79 10.76 -21.10
C ASN A 262 -15.86 11.90 -21.57
N GLN A 263 -15.14 11.72 -22.69
CA GLN A 263 -14.18 12.73 -23.18
C GLN A 263 -14.85 13.90 -23.91
N ASP A 264 -16.15 13.80 -24.22
CA ASP A 264 -16.98 14.87 -24.78
C ASP A 264 -18.14 15.17 -23.80
N ARG A 265 -17.84 15.88 -22.71
CA ARG A 265 -18.86 16.23 -21.70
C ARG A 265 -19.86 17.24 -22.28
N THR A 266 -21.15 16.90 -22.32
CA THR A 266 -22.20 17.91 -22.53
C THR A 266 -22.39 18.72 -21.23
N ALA A 267 -22.81 19.97 -21.32
CA ALA A 267 -23.00 20.82 -20.14
C ALA A 267 -24.00 20.24 -19.11
N GLY A 268 -24.98 19.45 -19.56
CA GLY A 268 -25.88 18.69 -18.68
C GLY A 268 -25.18 17.61 -17.86
N GLN A 269 -24.12 16.99 -18.39
CA GLN A 269 -23.28 15.99 -17.69
C GLN A 269 -22.37 16.67 -16.65
N ILE A 270 -21.96 17.92 -16.90
CA ILE A 270 -21.19 18.73 -15.96
C ILE A 270 -22.06 19.21 -14.80
N ALA A 271 -23.27 19.66 -15.09
CA ALA A 271 -24.25 20.05 -14.08
C ALA A 271 -24.67 18.85 -13.21
N PHE A 272 -24.88 17.68 -13.80
CA PHE A 272 -25.22 16.45 -13.08
C PHE A 272 -24.10 15.97 -12.14
N ASP A 273 -22.86 15.91 -12.62
CA ASP A 273 -21.71 15.57 -11.77
C ASP A 273 -21.55 16.55 -10.62
N THR A 274 -21.69 17.84 -10.90
CA THR A 274 -21.60 18.90 -9.90
C THR A 274 -22.69 18.72 -8.84
N ALA A 275 -23.91 18.36 -9.27
CA ALA A 275 -25.03 18.11 -8.37
C ALA A 275 -24.80 16.92 -7.45
N ILE A 276 -24.29 15.79 -7.98
CA ILE A 276 -23.95 14.62 -7.17
C ILE A 276 -22.84 14.96 -6.17
N THR A 277 -21.86 15.78 -6.57
CA THR A 277 -20.78 16.21 -5.68
C THR A 277 -21.20 17.29 -4.68
N ALA A 278 -22.36 17.91 -4.86
CA ALA A 278 -22.92 18.95 -3.99
C ALA A 278 -23.94 18.38 -2.96
N ILE A 279 -24.04 17.06 -2.84
CA ILE A 279 -24.95 16.41 -1.88
C ILE A 279 -24.40 16.56 -0.45
N PRO A 280 -25.18 17.07 0.52
CA PRO A 280 -24.76 17.33 1.92
C PRO A 280 -24.17 16.15 2.70
N LEU A 281 -24.37 14.91 2.22
CA LEU A 281 -23.99 13.67 2.90
C LEU A 281 -22.75 12.98 2.27
N VAL A 282 -22.19 13.55 1.20
CA VAL A 282 -21.00 13.01 0.53
C VAL A 282 -19.76 13.52 1.27
N ASP A 283 -19.22 12.69 2.16
CA ASP A 283 -18.07 12.99 3.03
C ASP A 283 -16.80 13.39 2.22
N GLN A 284 -16.70 12.96 0.94
CA GLN A 284 -15.61 13.34 0.01
C GLN A 284 -16.10 13.41 -1.45
N VAL A 285 -15.62 14.38 -2.24
CA VAL A 285 -15.85 14.48 -3.71
C VAL A 285 -15.56 13.14 -4.44
N GLY A 286 -14.67 12.32 -3.89
CA GLY A 286 -14.35 10.99 -4.39
C GLY A 286 -15.48 9.96 -4.23
N ASP A 287 -16.25 10.01 -3.15
CA ASP A 287 -17.31 9.02 -2.91
C ASP A 287 -18.56 9.30 -3.77
N GLY A 288 -18.86 10.57 -4.07
CA GLY A 288 -19.87 10.93 -5.08
C GLY A 288 -19.53 10.41 -6.49
N ARG A 289 -18.23 10.40 -6.84
CA ARG A 289 -17.74 9.79 -8.08
C ARG A 289 -17.82 8.27 -8.06
N ASP A 290 -17.59 7.64 -6.90
CA ASP A 290 -17.76 6.19 -6.74
C ASP A 290 -19.23 5.78 -6.94
N ILE A 291 -20.21 6.59 -6.49
CA ILE A 291 -21.63 6.37 -6.80
C ILE A 291 -21.85 6.38 -8.32
N SER A 292 -21.43 7.44 -9.02
CA SER A 292 -21.62 7.56 -10.48
C SER A 292 -20.98 6.39 -11.24
N ALA A 293 -19.80 5.93 -10.81
CA ALA A 293 -19.11 4.79 -11.41
C ALA A 293 -19.84 3.46 -11.17
N ASN A 294 -20.39 3.23 -9.98
CA ASN A 294 -21.17 2.02 -9.69
C ASN A 294 -22.51 2.02 -10.43
N LEU A 295 -23.17 3.17 -10.51
CA LEU A 295 -24.40 3.33 -11.29
C LEU A 295 -24.14 3.02 -12.78
N TYR A 296 -23.04 3.52 -13.36
CA TYR A 296 -22.67 3.23 -14.76
C TYR A 296 -22.50 1.72 -15.06
N ALA A 297 -22.06 0.93 -14.09
CA ALA A 297 -21.88 -0.51 -14.28
C ALA A 297 -23.17 -1.23 -14.70
N PHE A 298 -24.34 -0.62 -14.47
CA PHE A 298 -25.66 -1.14 -14.83
C PHE A 298 -26.17 -0.69 -16.21
N TYR A 299 -25.46 0.17 -16.94
CA TYR A 299 -25.92 0.74 -18.22
C TYR A 299 -26.21 -0.30 -19.33
N ASN A 300 -25.30 -1.26 -19.54
CA ASN A 300 -25.41 -2.25 -20.60
C ASN A 300 -25.78 -3.64 -20.05
N GLN A 301 -26.68 -3.70 -19.06
CA GLN A 301 -27.18 -4.97 -18.53
C GLN A 301 -28.61 -5.20 -18.99
N ASP A 302 -28.83 -6.37 -19.60
CA ASP A 302 -30.15 -6.79 -20.09
C ASP A 302 -31.15 -6.98 -18.93
N ASP A 303 -30.67 -7.44 -17.77
CA ASP A 303 -31.40 -7.42 -16.50
C ASP A 303 -30.49 -6.90 -15.39
N ILE A 304 -30.85 -5.75 -14.83
CA ILE A 304 -30.11 -5.14 -13.74
C ILE A 304 -30.24 -5.92 -12.43
N ARG A 305 -31.08 -6.97 -12.31
CA ARG A 305 -31.25 -7.77 -11.08
C ARG A 305 -30.24 -8.91 -10.92
N ASP A 306 -29.56 -9.32 -11.99
CA ASP A 306 -28.74 -10.54 -12.02
C ASP A 306 -27.24 -10.34 -11.69
N ASP A 307 -26.78 -9.09 -11.49
CA ASP A 307 -25.36 -8.79 -11.28
C ASP A 307 -25.02 -8.44 -9.81
N GLY A 308 -25.04 -9.46 -8.94
CA GLY A 308 -24.82 -9.30 -7.49
C GLY A 308 -23.46 -8.69 -7.10
N GLU A 309 -22.43 -8.82 -7.94
CA GLU A 309 -21.10 -8.23 -7.69
C GLU A 309 -21.14 -6.70 -7.82
N LYS A 310 -21.89 -6.16 -8.78
CA LYS A 310 -22.07 -4.70 -8.94
C LYS A 310 -22.88 -4.09 -7.80
N TYR A 311 -23.91 -4.79 -7.32
CA TYR A 311 -24.63 -4.34 -6.12
C TYR A 311 -23.77 -4.41 -4.87
N THR A 312 -22.85 -5.36 -4.78
CA THR A 312 -21.87 -5.41 -3.70
C THR A 312 -20.97 -4.16 -3.71
N ASP A 313 -20.47 -3.77 -4.88
CA ASP A 313 -19.65 -2.55 -5.02
C ASP A 313 -20.46 -1.26 -4.72
N LEU A 314 -21.74 -1.24 -5.11
CA LEU A 314 -22.67 -0.16 -4.76
C LEU A 314 -22.92 -0.06 -3.25
N VAL A 315 -23.26 -1.16 -2.58
CA VAL A 315 -23.49 -1.20 -1.12
C VAL A 315 -22.24 -0.81 -0.34
N ILE A 316 -21.06 -1.29 -0.74
CA ILE A 316 -19.76 -0.90 -0.15
C ILE A 316 -19.53 0.61 -0.24
N THR A 317 -20.00 1.23 -1.33
CA THR A 317 -19.88 2.67 -1.54
C THR A 317 -20.88 3.43 -0.68
N LEU A 318 -22.14 2.98 -0.64
CA LEU A 318 -23.20 3.60 0.16
C LEU A 318 -22.92 3.56 1.66
N VAL A 319 -22.46 2.42 2.17
CA VAL A 319 -22.02 2.27 3.58
C VAL A 319 -20.90 3.25 3.93
N GLY A 320 -20.07 3.64 2.96
CA GLY A 320 -18.98 4.60 3.16
C GLY A 320 -19.43 6.00 3.58
N PHE A 321 -20.69 6.36 3.30
CA PHE A 321 -21.27 7.67 3.64
C PHE A 321 -21.89 7.73 5.03
N ILE A 322 -21.99 6.59 5.74
CA ILE A 322 -22.47 6.60 7.12
C ILE A 322 -21.45 7.39 7.95
N PRO A 323 -21.85 8.52 8.58
CA PRO A 323 -20.92 9.34 9.37
C PRO A 323 -20.25 8.51 10.46
N THR A 324 -19.00 8.84 10.77
CA THR A 324 -18.15 8.27 11.84
C THR A 324 -17.81 6.77 11.75
N ALA A 325 -18.69 5.92 11.22
CA ALA A 325 -18.52 4.46 11.11
C ALA A 325 -18.28 3.95 9.68
N GLY A 326 -18.65 4.73 8.65
CA GLY A 326 -18.72 4.27 7.27
C GLY A 326 -17.39 3.79 6.69
N SER A 327 -16.28 4.43 7.05
CA SER A 327 -14.93 3.99 6.63
C SER A 327 -14.54 2.63 7.20
N LEU A 328 -14.91 2.34 8.46
CA LEU A 328 -14.64 1.05 9.10
C LEU A 328 -15.54 -0.04 8.53
N LEU A 329 -16.84 0.26 8.36
CA LEU A 329 -17.79 -0.65 7.72
C LEU A 329 -17.40 -0.96 6.26
N LYS A 330 -17.04 0.04 5.45
CA LYS A 330 -16.50 -0.15 4.08
C LYS A 330 -15.25 -1.03 4.07
N GLY A 331 -14.39 -0.89 5.09
CA GLY A 331 -13.23 -1.75 5.31
C GLY A 331 -13.61 -3.20 5.61
N LEU A 332 -14.52 -3.39 6.56
CA LEU A 332 -15.05 -4.69 6.99
C LEU A 332 -15.68 -5.46 5.82
N TYR A 333 -16.57 -4.83 5.04
CA TYR A 333 -17.17 -5.44 3.85
C TYR A 333 -16.11 -5.94 2.86
N LYS A 334 -15.10 -5.11 2.56
CA LYS A 334 -14.00 -5.48 1.65
C LYS A 334 -13.19 -6.64 2.20
N GLU A 335 -12.96 -6.67 3.51
CA GLU A 335 -12.19 -7.71 4.17
C GLU A 335 -12.95 -9.05 4.17
N LEU A 336 -14.23 -9.06 4.53
CA LEU A 336 -15.09 -10.25 4.47
C LEU A 336 -15.23 -10.79 3.03
N ARG A 337 -15.27 -9.91 2.02
CA ARG A 337 -15.25 -10.32 0.61
C ARG A 337 -13.93 -11.02 0.24
N ILE A 338 -12.79 -10.50 0.71
CA ILE A 338 -11.46 -11.07 0.43
C ILE A 338 -11.27 -12.41 1.13
N LEU A 339 -11.67 -12.49 2.41
CA LEU A 339 -11.50 -13.69 3.23
C LEU A 339 -12.51 -14.78 2.84
N GLY A 340 -13.70 -14.41 2.38
CA GLY A 340 -14.73 -15.35 1.99
C GLY A 340 -15.09 -16.30 3.13
N LYS A 341 -15.09 -17.61 2.86
CA LYS A 341 -15.37 -18.65 3.86
C LYS A 341 -14.24 -18.88 4.88
N ALA A 342 -13.06 -18.31 4.65
CA ALA A 342 -11.93 -18.42 5.57
C ALA A 342 -11.89 -17.27 6.60
N ALA A 343 -12.92 -16.42 6.62
CA ALA A 343 -13.03 -15.36 7.60
C ALA A 343 -13.31 -15.95 8.99
N ASP A 344 -12.54 -15.50 9.98
CA ASP A 344 -12.76 -15.76 11.41
C ASP A 344 -12.64 -14.45 12.19
N LEU A 345 -13.04 -14.48 13.47
CA LEU A 345 -13.08 -13.28 14.30
C LEU A 345 -11.69 -12.67 14.44
N ASP A 346 -10.67 -13.51 14.67
CA ASP A 346 -9.30 -13.08 14.86
C ASP A 346 -8.75 -12.32 13.66
N MET A 347 -9.01 -12.80 12.43
CA MET A 347 -8.57 -12.14 11.20
C MET A 347 -9.29 -10.81 10.97
N VAL A 348 -10.59 -10.76 11.24
CA VAL A 348 -11.40 -9.54 11.06
C VAL A 348 -11.03 -8.50 12.12
N ALA A 349 -10.94 -8.89 13.38
CA ALA A 349 -10.49 -8.02 14.47
C ALA A 349 -9.07 -7.51 14.23
N ALA A 350 -8.14 -8.37 13.79
CA ALA A 350 -6.78 -7.98 13.41
C ALA A 350 -6.72 -6.94 12.28
N PHE A 351 -7.66 -6.99 11.33
CA PHE A 351 -7.80 -5.98 10.29
C PHE A 351 -8.33 -4.66 10.86
N LEU A 352 -9.38 -4.70 11.67
CA LEU A 352 -9.99 -3.51 12.26
C LEU A 352 -9.05 -2.79 13.22
N ARG A 353 -8.29 -3.51 14.06
CA ARG A 353 -7.25 -2.95 14.94
C ARG A 353 -6.12 -2.22 14.19
N ALA A 354 -5.98 -2.45 12.88
CA ALA A 354 -5.04 -1.70 12.04
C ALA A 354 -5.61 -0.35 11.56
N GLY A 355 -6.93 -0.16 11.61
CA GLY A 355 -7.64 1.03 11.15
C GLY A 355 -8.34 1.82 12.27
N ALA A 356 -8.51 1.24 13.45
CA ALA A 356 -9.19 1.83 14.60
C ALA A 356 -8.55 1.43 15.94
N LYS A 357 -8.81 2.24 16.96
CA LYS A 357 -8.50 1.98 18.38
C LYS A 357 -9.81 1.78 19.15
N GLY A 358 -9.77 1.11 20.31
CA GLY A 358 -10.97 0.77 21.07
C GLY A 358 -11.44 -0.68 20.87
N ASP A 359 -12.58 -1.02 21.47
CA ASP A 359 -13.14 -2.38 21.48
C ASP A 359 -13.72 -2.78 20.11
N VAL A 360 -12.93 -3.45 19.28
CA VAL A 360 -13.37 -3.85 17.94
C VAL A 360 -14.41 -4.98 17.98
N VAL A 361 -14.37 -5.84 19.00
CA VAL A 361 -15.29 -6.98 19.11
C VAL A 361 -16.66 -6.50 19.57
N LYS A 362 -16.70 -5.68 20.62
CA LYS A 362 -17.93 -5.02 21.08
C LYS A 362 -18.54 -4.17 19.97
N TRP A 363 -17.73 -3.46 19.19
CA TRP A 363 -18.23 -2.70 18.04
C TRP A 363 -18.88 -3.61 16.99
N LEU A 364 -18.23 -4.72 16.60
CA LEU A 364 -18.82 -5.69 15.66
C LEU A 364 -20.14 -6.26 16.17
N GLN A 365 -20.22 -6.59 17.47
CA GLN A 365 -21.44 -7.08 18.12
C GLN A 365 -22.55 -6.03 18.19
N SER A 366 -22.19 -4.75 18.23
CA SER A 366 -23.14 -3.64 18.25
C SER A 366 -23.72 -3.30 16.88
N LEU A 367 -23.19 -3.88 15.80
CA LEU A 367 -23.66 -3.59 14.44
C LEU A 367 -25.06 -4.16 14.24
N ASP A 368 -26.03 -3.27 14.03
CA ASP A 368 -27.37 -3.62 13.61
C ASP A 368 -27.51 -3.40 12.10
N VAL A 369 -27.54 -4.50 11.34
CA VAL A 369 -27.67 -4.45 9.87
C VAL A 369 -29.01 -3.85 9.45
N SER A 370 -30.06 -3.90 10.28
CA SER A 370 -31.34 -3.24 10.02
C SER A 370 -31.21 -1.71 10.10
N VAL A 371 -30.41 -1.20 11.04
CA VAL A 371 -30.08 0.23 11.14
C VAL A 371 -29.23 0.64 9.94
N ILE A 372 -28.18 -0.11 9.61
CA ILE A 372 -27.34 0.13 8.43
C ILE A 372 -28.19 0.14 7.14
N LYS A 373 -29.12 -0.81 7.01
CA LYS A 373 -30.08 -0.86 5.91
C LYS A 373 -30.89 0.43 5.86
N LYS A 374 -31.53 0.82 6.97
CA LYS A 374 -32.33 2.05 7.04
C LYS A 374 -31.52 3.29 6.65
N ASP A 375 -30.28 3.40 7.11
CA ASP A 375 -29.39 4.52 6.78
C ASP A 375 -29.05 4.55 5.29
N ILE A 376 -28.73 3.41 4.69
CA ILE A 376 -28.46 3.30 3.25
C ILE A 376 -29.67 3.73 2.44
N TYR A 377 -30.87 3.24 2.77
CA TYR A 377 -32.09 3.60 2.04
C TYR A 377 -32.47 5.06 2.27
N GLY A 378 -32.28 5.60 3.47
CA GLY A 378 -32.48 7.02 3.76
C GLY A 378 -31.56 7.90 2.93
N GLN A 379 -30.27 7.56 2.85
CA GLN A 379 -29.31 8.29 2.01
C GLN A 379 -29.63 8.17 0.52
N LEU A 380 -30.02 6.98 0.05
CA LEU A 380 -30.46 6.80 -1.33
C LEU A 380 -31.69 7.64 -1.64
N ASP A 381 -32.66 7.72 -0.73
CA ASP A 381 -33.83 8.57 -0.88
C ASP A 381 -33.43 10.05 -0.90
N ASP A 382 -32.59 10.51 0.03
CA ASP A 382 -32.08 11.88 0.06
C ASP A 382 -31.34 12.27 -1.24
N ILE A 383 -30.43 11.41 -1.71
CA ILE A 383 -29.71 11.57 -2.98
C ILE A 383 -30.70 11.64 -4.14
N THR A 384 -31.66 10.71 -4.17
CA THR A 384 -32.66 10.62 -5.24
C THR A 384 -33.53 11.87 -5.26
N GLN A 385 -34.05 12.29 -4.11
CA GLN A 385 -34.89 13.48 -3.99
C GLN A 385 -34.13 14.74 -4.37
N TYR A 386 -32.87 14.87 -3.98
CA TYR A 386 -32.02 16.00 -4.35
C TYR A 386 -31.80 16.07 -5.86
N VAL A 387 -31.38 14.96 -6.48
CA VAL A 387 -31.17 14.87 -7.93
C VAL A 387 -32.46 15.15 -8.69
N LYS A 388 -33.60 14.62 -8.24
CA LYS A 388 -34.92 14.86 -8.85
C LYS A 388 -35.31 16.34 -8.81
N LYS A 389 -35.19 16.99 -7.65
CA LYS A 389 -35.48 18.42 -7.50
C LYS A 389 -34.65 19.27 -8.48
N LEU A 390 -33.39 18.90 -8.66
CA LEU A 390 -32.53 19.57 -9.64
C LEU A 390 -32.98 19.29 -11.08
N MET A 391 -33.28 18.04 -11.43
CA MET A 391 -33.77 17.68 -12.76
C MET A 391 -35.08 18.41 -13.10
N ASP A 392 -35.99 18.54 -12.15
CA ASP A 392 -37.24 19.27 -12.31
C ASP A 392 -36.99 20.77 -12.58
N ALA A 393 -36.04 21.37 -11.85
CA ALA A 393 -35.67 22.77 -12.06
C ALA A 393 -35.02 22.99 -13.44
N LEU A 394 -34.12 22.09 -13.85
CA LEU A 394 -33.47 22.15 -15.17
C LEU A 394 -34.47 21.88 -16.32
N GLU A 395 -35.42 20.97 -16.11
CA GLU A 395 -36.54 20.74 -17.02
C GLU A 395 -37.36 22.03 -17.20
N GLN A 396 -37.80 22.64 -16.10
CA GLN A 396 -38.64 23.83 -16.12
C GLN A 396 -37.96 25.01 -16.81
N GLU A 397 -36.69 25.30 -16.48
CA GLU A 397 -35.89 26.33 -17.14
C GLU A 397 -35.72 26.07 -18.65
N SER A 398 -35.48 24.81 -19.02
CA SER A 398 -35.36 24.43 -20.43
C SER A 398 -36.67 24.67 -21.20
N ARG A 399 -37.83 24.34 -20.60
CA ARG A 399 -39.15 24.61 -21.20
C ARG A 399 -39.42 26.11 -21.34
N MET A 400 -39.13 26.91 -20.30
CA MET A 400 -39.33 28.36 -20.33
C MET A 400 -38.52 29.05 -21.44
N ARG A 401 -37.35 28.50 -21.77
CA ARG A 401 -36.46 29.03 -22.80
C ARG A 401 -36.68 28.42 -24.20
N GLY A 402 -37.68 27.54 -24.36
CA GLY A 402 -38.06 26.95 -25.65
C GLY A 402 -37.28 25.68 -26.05
N TYR A 403 -36.46 25.13 -25.16
CA TYR A 403 -35.63 23.93 -25.41
C TYR A 403 -36.34 22.64 -24.99
N ASN A 404 -37.48 22.35 -25.65
CA ASN A 404 -38.35 21.23 -25.29
C ASN A 404 -37.65 19.86 -25.33
N VAL A 405 -36.75 19.68 -26.31
CA VAL A 405 -35.91 18.48 -26.46
C VAL A 405 -35.04 18.22 -25.23
N VAL A 406 -34.42 19.26 -24.68
CA VAL A 406 -33.54 19.15 -23.50
C VAL A 406 -34.38 18.89 -22.25
N ALA A 407 -35.53 19.57 -22.14
CA ALA A 407 -36.48 19.36 -21.06
C ALA A 407 -36.99 17.91 -21.01
N ASP A 408 -37.36 17.34 -22.16
CA ASP A 408 -37.84 15.96 -22.25
C ASP A 408 -36.73 14.95 -21.88
N ALA A 409 -35.47 15.28 -22.14
CA ALA A 409 -34.33 14.47 -21.73
C ALA A 409 -34.09 14.50 -20.21
N TYR A 410 -34.22 15.66 -19.55
CA TYR A 410 -34.19 15.75 -18.07
C TYR A 410 -35.32 14.95 -17.43
N LYS A 411 -36.53 15.03 -18.00
CA LYS A 411 -37.68 14.24 -17.57
C LYS A 411 -37.42 12.74 -17.70
N ALA A 412 -36.89 12.29 -18.84
CA ALA A 412 -36.54 10.88 -19.05
C ALA A 412 -35.46 10.38 -18.07
N CYS A 413 -34.48 11.22 -17.74
CA CYS A 413 -33.46 10.91 -16.73
C CYS A 413 -34.05 10.70 -15.34
N LYS A 414 -34.99 11.54 -14.93
CA LYS A 414 -35.72 11.41 -13.67
C LYS A 414 -36.49 10.08 -13.61
N ASP A 415 -37.24 9.77 -14.66
CA ASP A 415 -38.09 8.56 -14.70
C ASP A 415 -37.24 7.27 -14.66
N GLN A 416 -36.07 7.27 -15.32
CA GLN A 416 -35.13 6.15 -15.30
C GLN A 416 -34.45 5.97 -13.94
N LEU A 417 -34.11 7.05 -13.25
CA LEU A 417 -33.55 6.99 -11.90
C LEU A 417 -34.55 6.36 -10.91
N ASP A 418 -35.83 6.72 -11.05
CA ASP A 418 -36.93 6.12 -10.31
C ASP A 418 -37.07 4.61 -10.55
N GLU A 419 -36.97 4.18 -11.81
CA GLU A 419 -37.04 2.78 -12.16
C GLU A 419 -35.82 1.98 -11.66
N PHE A 420 -34.62 2.55 -11.72
CA PHE A 420 -33.40 1.95 -11.19
C PHE A 420 -33.52 1.65 -9.70
N PHE A 421 -33.87 2.65 -8.88
CA PHE A 421 -33.93 2.45 -7.42
C PHE A 421 -35.04 1.50 -7.00
N LYS A 422 -36.18 1.46 -7.72
CA LYS A 422 -37.23 0.44 -7.51
C LYS A 422 -36.72 -0.98 -7.77
N LYS A 423 -35.87 -1.17 -8.78
CA LYS A 423 -35.32 -2.49 -9.12
C LYS A 423 -34.11 -2.87 -8.26
N ALA A 424 -33.41 -1.90 -7.68
CA ALA A 424 -32.22 -2.08 -6.84
C ALA A 424 -32.54 -2.58 -5.42
N ASP A 425 -33.77 -2.38 -4.92
CA ASP A 425 -34.18 -2.74 -3.56
C ASP A 425 -33.89 -4.22 -3.20
N GLY A 426 -34.38 -5.16 -4.01
CA GLY A 426 -34.18 -6.59 -3.77
C GLY A 426 -32.69 -7.00 -3.72
N PRO A 427 -31.89 -6.65 -4.74
CA PRO A 427 -30.45 -6.92 -4.73
C PRO A 427 -29.67 -6.24 -3.59
N ILE A 428 -29.96 -4.98 -3.26
CA ILE A 428 -29.32 -4.28 -2.13
C ILE A 428 -29.64 -5.01 -0.82
N SER A 429 -30.91 -5.34 -0.59
CA SER A 429 -31.31 -6.10 0.59
C SER A 429 -30.62 -7.45 0.66
N ARG A 430 -30.42 -8.14 -0.47
CA ARG A 430 -29.71 -9.42 -0.52
C ARG A 430 -28.25 -9.27 -0.09
N VAL A 431 -27.54 -8.26 -0.60
CA VAL A 431 -26.13 -8.01 -0.20
C VAL A 431 -26.00 -7.74 1.29
N LEU A 432 -26.94 -6.97 1.86
CA LEU A 432 -26.97 -6.67 3.30
C LEU A 432 -27.26 -7.91 4.14
N SER A 433 -28.21 -8.75 3.71
CA SER A 433 -28.50 -10.03 4.37
C SER A 433 -27.30 -10.99 4.29
N ASP A 434 -26.68 -11.13 3.11
CA ASP A 434 -25.48 -11.96 2.95
C ASP A 434 -24.32 -11.48 3.84
N PHE A 435 -24.24 -10.17 4.09
CA PHE A 435 -23.27 -9.59 5.02
C PHE A 435 -23.62 -9.91 6.48
N ASP A 436 -24.89 -9.75 6.87
CA ASP A 436 -25.36 -10.07 8.21
C ASP A 436 -25.12 -11.55 8.55
N ASP A 437 -25.51 -12.46 7.66
CA ASP A 437 -25.28 -13.90 7.81
C ASP A 437 -23.81 -14.21 8.04
N ARG A 438 -22.91 -13.58 7.26
CA ARG A 438 -21.46 -13.75 7.42
C ARG A 438 -20.95 -13.18 8.74
N LEU A 439 -21.47 -12.04 9.17
CA LEU A 439 -21.09 -11.42 10.42
C LEU A 439 -21.50 -12.31 11.61
N GLN A 440 -22.74 -12.81 11.61
CA GLN A 440 -23.26 -13.74 12.62
C GLN A 440 -22.49 -15.07 12.64
N MET A 441 -22.03 -15.57 11.48
CA MET A 441 -21.20 -16.78 11.42
C MET A 441 -19.82 -16.61 12.07
N ILE A 442 -19.33 -15.37 12.19
CA ILE A 442 -17.97 -15.08 12.67
C ILE A 442 -17.99 -14.59 14.13
N LEU A 443 -19.08 -13.95 14.56
CA LEU A 443 -19.20 -13.45 15.91
C LEU A 443 -19.53 -14.57 16.91
N PRO A 444 -18.74 -14.71 17.99
CA PRO A 444 -19.04 -15.66 19.04
C PRO A 444 -20.20 -15.16 19.92
N GLU A 445 -20.90 -16.09 20.57
CA GLU A 445 -21.93 -15.79 21.58
C GLU A 445 -21.35 -15.13 22.85
N ALA A 446 -20.03 -15.23 23.08
CA ALA A 446 -19.31 -14.65 24.22
C ALA A 446 -17.99 -13.97 23.80
N PRO A 447 -17.56 -12.89 24.49
CA PRO A 447 -16.36 -12.14 24.11
C PRO A 447 -15.09 -13.02 24.18
N LEU A 448 -14.34 -13.04 23.09
CA LEU A 448 -13.09 -13.81 22.93
C LEU A 448 -11.90 -12.99 23.44
N VAL A 449 -11.12 -13.60 24.34
CA VAL A 449 -9.77 -13.14 24.71
C VAL A 449 -8.82 -13.59 23.59
N THR A 450 -8.20 -12.67 22.85
CA THR A 450 -7.35 -13.05 21.70
C THR A 450 -5.90 -13.35 22.10
N SER A 451 -5.32 -14.33 21.38
CA SER A 451 -3.94 -14.86 21.41
C SER A 451 -3.44 -15.41 22.76
N GLY A 452 -3.45 -16.74 22.89
CA GLY A 452 -2.65 -17.47 23.87
C GLY A 452 -1.21 -17.60 23.37
N SER A 453 -0.31 -16.80 23.93
CA SER A 453 1.12 -16.90 23.68
C SER A 453 1.81 -17.59 24.84
N SER A 454 2.59 -18.64 24.57
CA SER A 454 3.34 -19.40 25.58
C SER A 454 4.74 -18.81 25.81
N PHE A 455 5.08 -18.61 27.07
CA PHE A 455 6.36 -18.08 27.56
C PHE A 455 6.96 -19.06 28.56
N SER A 456 8.29 -19.19 28.65
CA SER A 456 8.94 -20.04 29.66
C SER A 456 9.72 -19.18 30.67
N ILE A 457 9.39 -19.30 31.94
CA ILE A 457 10.14 -18.74 33.07
C ILE A 457 11.22 -19.76 33.45
N ALA A 458 12.47 -19.52 33.04
CA ALA A 458 13.60 -20.41 33.36
C ALA A 458 14.04 -20.21 34.82
N SER A 459 14.21 -21.31 35.55
CA SER A 459 14.82 -21.29 36.89
C SER A 459 16.31 -20.93 36.79
N GLY A 460 16.79 -20.07 37.71
CA GLY A 460 18.23 -19.85 37.93
C GLY A 460 18.83 -18.50 37.50
N THR A 461 18.07 -17.55 36.96
CA THR A 461 18.57 -16.19 36.68
C THR A 461 17.71 -15.12 37.35
N ALA A 462 18.33 -14.26 38.15
CA ALA A 462 17.67 -13.12 38.82
C ALA A 462 17.14 -12.02 37.87
N GLN A 463 17.22 -12.24 36.56
CA GLN A 463 16.63 -11.39 35.52
C GLN A 463 15.96 -12.29 34.49
N GLY A 464 14.62 -12.29 34.46
CA GLY A 464 13.87 -12.80 33.31
C GLY A 464 14.08 -11.87 32.12
N GLY A 465 14.37 -12.43 30.93
CA GLY A 465 14.51 -11.62 29.71
C GLY A 465 13.19 -10.97 29.29
N SER A 466 13.25 -9.77 28.71
CA SER A 466 12.09 -9.10 28.11
C SER A 466 11.71 -9.75 26.78
N ARG A 467 10.44 -10.10 26.58
CA ARG A 467 9.91 -10.58 25.29
C ARG A 467 8.80 -9.64 24.80
N SER A 468 8.92 -9.18 23.55
CA SER A 468 7.88 -8.38 22.89
C SER A 468 7.21 -9.23 21.82
N GLU A 469 5.88 -9.24 21.81
CA GLU A 469 5.10 -9.88 20.77
C GLU A 469 4.19 -8.87 20.08
N VAL A 470 3.94 -9.10 18.78
CA VAL A 470 3.00 -8.31 18.00
C VAL A 470 1.74 -9.13 17.86
N ILE A 471 0.67 -8.72 18.53
CA ILE A 471 -0.67 -9.27 18.28
C ILE A 471 -1.00 -8.99 16.81
N LYS A 472 -1.43 -10.04 16.10
CA LYS A 472 -1.54 -10.05 14.63
C LYS A 472 -2.23 -8.77 14.14
N THR A 473 -1.51 -7.97 13.37
CA THR A 473 -2.09 -6.89 12.54
C THR A 473 -1.96 -7.30 11.09
N ARG A 474 -3.07 -7.45 10.37
CA ARG A 474 -3.02 -7.84 8.95
C ARG A 474 -2.67 -6.63 8.10
N LYS A 475 -1.40 -6.26 8.01
CA LYS A 475 -0.93 -5.32 6.98
C LYS A 475 -0.98 -6.02 5.63
N LYS A 476 -1.72 -5.45 4.65
CA LYS A 476 -1.61 -5.82 3.24
C LYS A 476 -0.14 -5.76 2.81
N THR A 477 0.54 -6.90 2.79
CA THR A 477 1.78 -7.04 2.04
C THR A 477 1.40 -7.10 0.57
N ASN A 478 1.24 -5.93 -0.04
CA ASN A 478 1.46 -5.83 -1.48
C ASN A 478 2.90 -6.31 -1.70
N LYS A 479 3.06 -7.54 -2.19
CA LYS A 479 4.36 -8.10 -2.58
C LYS A 479 4.89 -7.21 -3.70
N LYS A 480 5.61 -6.14 -3.34
CA LYS A 480 6.25 -5.25 -4.30
C LYS A 480 7.30 -6.10 -5.00
N THR A 481 7.17 -6.20 -6.32
CA THR A 481 8.07 -6.99 -7.15
C THR A 481 9.47 -6.42 -6.99
N ASP A 482 10.42 -7.21 -6.49
CA ASP A 482 11.85 -6.88 -6.45
C ASP A 482 12.45 -6.80 -7.87
N SER A 483 11.66 -6.66 -8.93
CA SER A 483 12.10 -6.56 -10.32
C SER A 483 11.42 -5.41 -11.05
N CYS A 484 12.19 -4.71 -11.90
CA CYS A 484 11.69 -3.61 -12.71
C CYS A 484 10.66 -4.12 -13.75
N PRO A 485 9.47 -3.51 -13.87
CA PRO A 485 8.46 -3.95 -14.85
C PRO A 485 8.87 -3.71 -16.31
N LEU A 486 9.89 -2.87 -16.55
CA LEU A 486 10.36 -2.51 -17.90
C LEU A 486 11.49 -3.40 -18.40
N CYS A 487 12.50 -3.67 -17.57
CA CYS A 487 13.68 -4.45 -17.96
C CYS A 487 13.86 -5.77 -17.18
N LYS A 488 12.95 -6.10 -16.26
CA LYS A 488 12.93 -7.30 -15.42
C LYS A 488 14.16 -7.55 -14.53
N LYS A 489 15.11 -6.61 -14.45
CA LYS A 489 16.25 -6.67 -13.50
C LYS A 489 15.78 -6.44 -12.07
N LYS A 490 16.48 -7.08 -11.13
CA LYS A 490 16.20 -6.94 -9.69
C LYS A 490 16.42 -5.49 -9.25
N ILE A 491 15.44 -4.89 -8.56
CA ILE A 491 15.51 -3.54 -7.97
C ILE A 491 15.43 -3.66 -6.44
N GLY A 492 16.14 -2.77 -5.72
CA GLY A 492 16.17 -2.79 -4.26
C GLY A 492 14.78 -2.65 -3.63
N LYS A 493 14.58 -3.25 -2.45
CA LYS A 493 13.31 -3.23 -1.70
C LYS A 493 12.74 -1.81 -1.62
N GLY A 494 11.47 -1.66 -2.00
CA GLY A 494 10.75 -0.38 -1.98
C GLY A 494 10.86 0.46 -3.26
N LYS A 495 11.77 0.15 -4.20
CA LYS A 495 11.82 0.80 -5.52
C LYS A 495 10.72 0.24 -6.43
N LYS A 496 10.04 1.12 -7.19
CA LYS A 496 9.01 0.72 -8.17
C LYS A 496 9.61 0.45 -9.56
N GLU A 497 10.76 1.03 -9.88
CA GLU A 497 11.44 0.97 -11.18
C GLU A 497 12.95 1.27 -11.07
N CYS A 498 13.70 1.10 -12.17
CA CYS A 498 15.12 1.43 -12.24
C CYS A 498 15.34 2.95 -12.15
N GLU A 499 16.51 3.39 -11.68
CA GLU A 499 16.82 4.84 -11.55
C GLU A 499 16.73 5.63 -12.85
N GLY A 500 17.02 5.02 -14.00
CA GLY A 500 16.83 5.64 -15.32
C GLY A 500 15.37 5.68 -15.83
N ALA A 501 14.43 5.02 -15.14
CA ALA A 501 13.01 5.06 -15.44
C ALA A 501 12.26 6.17 -14.68
N LYS A 502 12.96 7.00 -13.88
CA LYS A 502 12.39 8.20 -13.25
C LYS A 502 12.04 9.25 -14.32
N VAL A 503 10.91 9.08 -14.98
CA VAL A 503 10.36 10.02 -15.97
C VAL A 503 9.19 10.82 -15.36
N GLY A 504 8.96 10.69 -14.05
CA GLY A 504 8.05 11.59 -13.32
C GLY A 504 8.51 13.05 -13.28
N SER A 505 9.76 13.35 -13.67
CA SER A 505 10.33 14.71 -13.66
C SER A 505 10.36 15.42 -15.02
N ILE A 506 9.99 14.77 -16.13
CA ILE A 506 9.85 15.45 -17.44
C ILE A 506 8.55 16.27 -17.53
N ARG A 507 7.66 16.20 -16.52
CA ARG A 507 6.54 17.15 -16.39
C ARG A 507 6.97 18.63 -16.30
N LYS A 508 8.27 18.91 -16.17
CA LYS A 508 8.85 20.27 -16.10
C LYS A 508 9.89 20.59 -17.17
N ALA A 509 10.31 19.64 -18.01
CA ALA A 509 11.38 19.85 -18.97
C ALA A 509 10.89 19.53 -20.37
N GLU A 510 10.60 20.60 -21.11
CA GLU A 510 10.05 20.67 -22.47
C GLU A 510 8.56 20.31 -22.61
N PHE A 511 7.85 21.26 -23.23
CA PHE A 511 6.43 21.30 -23.58
C PHE A 511 5.51 21.82 -22.47
N GLU A 512 5.18 23.10 -22.62
CA GLU A 512 4.16 23.84 -21.88
C GLU A 512 2.85 23.04 -21.84
N ARG A 513 2.32 22.86 -20.62
CA ARG A 513 0.93 22.47 -20.28
C ARG A 513 0.28 21.42 -21.20
N ALA A 514 0.52 20.15 -20.89
CA ALA A 514 -0.37 19.05 -21.27
C ALA A 514 -1.76 19.25 -20.62
N GLY A 515 -2.65 19.92 -21.35
CA GLY A 515 -4.01 20.29 -20.97
C GLY A 515 -4.77 20.99 -22.10
N ASP A 516 -4.06 21.56 -23.07
CA ASP A 516 -4.64 22.28 -24.19
C ASP A 516 -5.03 21.35 -25.36
N SER A 517 -6.18 21.63 -26.00
CA SER A 517 -6.66 20.86 -27.14
C SER A 517 -5.70 20.94 -28.34
N GLN A 518 -5.78 19.98 -29.26
CA GLN A 518 -4.95 19.96 -30.48
C GLN A 518 -4.99 21.28 -31.25
N TRP A 519 -6.17 21.91 -31.33
CA TRP A 519 -6.33 23.21 -32.00
C TRP A 519 -5.69 24.36 -31.22
N GLU A 520 -5.70 24.34 -29.90
CA GLU A 520 -5.03 25.36 -29.08
C GLU A 520 -3.51 25.29 -29.29
N GLN A 521 -2.93 24.08 -29.34
CA GLN A 521 -1.49 23.91 -29.58
C GLN A 521 -1.09 24.36 -31.00
N LEU A 522 -1.93 24.10 -32.01
CA LEU A 522 -1.71 24.58 -33.38
C LEU A 522 -1.84 26.11 -33.49
N LYS A 523 -2.82 26.71 -32.81
CA LYS A 523 -2.98 28.16 -32.77
C LYS A 523 -1.79 28.84 -32.11
N ALA A 524 -1.37 28.34 -30.94
CA ALA A 524 -0.22 28.87 -30.22
C ALA A 524 1.06 28.79 -31.06
N ARG A 525 1.32 27.64 -31.69
CA ARG A 525 2.49 27.43 -32.56
C ARG A 525 2.52 28.38 -33.76
N ASN A 526 1.38 28.59 -34.41
CA ASN A 526 1.29 29.35 -35.66
C ASN A 526 0.89 30.82 -35.47
N GLY A 527 0.71 31.28 -34.22
CA GLY A 527 0.33 32.65 -33.91
C GLY A 527 -1.11 33.01 -34.34
N TRP A 528 -2.02 32.04 -34.38
CA TRP A 528 -3.40 32.25 -34.79
C TRP A 528 -4.28 32.63 -33.59
N ALA A 529 -4.95 33.78 -33.65
CA ALA A 529 -5.88 34.17 -32.59
C ALA A 529 -7.10 33.23 -32.51
N THR A 530 -7.59 32.77 -33.67
CA THR A 530 -8.71 31.80 -33.77
C THR A 530 -8.47 30.84 -34.93
N ARG A 531 -9.28 29.77 -35.04
CA ARG A 531 -9.22 28.84 -36.19
C ARG A 531 -9.45 29.54 -37.54
N ALA A 532 -10.14 30.68 -37.54
CA ALA A 532 -10.42 31.47 -38.74
C ALA A 532 -9.16 32.07 -39.39
N PHE A 533 -8.03 32.10 -38.68
CA PHE A 533 -6.74 32.54 -39.23
C PHE A 533 -6.02 31.45 -40.03
N HIS A 534 -6.50 30.20 -40.01
CA HIS A 534 -5.94 29.15 -40.85
C HIS A 534 -6.12 29.52 -42.35
N PRO A 535 -5.12 29.30 -43.23
CA PRO A 535 -5.18 29.74 -44.63
C PRO A 535 -6.32 29.15 -45.45
N TRP A 536 -6.80 27.96 -45.08
CA TRP A 536 -7.92 27.28 -45.75
C TRP A 536 -9.27 27.46 -45.06
N PHE A 537 -9.35 28.29 -44.01
CA PHE A 537 -10.60 28.52 -43.30
C PHE A 537 -11.49 29.50 -44.07
N TYR A 538 -12.50 28.99 -44.76
CA TYR A 538 -13.46 29.80 -45.55
C TYR A 538 -14.88 29.79 -44.98
N LYS A 539 -15.22 28.78 -44.15
CA LYS A 539 -16.49 28.68 -43.41
C LYS A 539 -16.33 27.81 -42.16
N SER A 540 -17.34 27.77 -41.30
CA SER A 540 -17.38 26.81 -40.19
C SER A 540 -17.21 25.38 -40.71
N ASN A 541 -16.42 24.56 -40.01
CA ASN A 541 -16.08 23.18 -40.39
C ASN A 541 -15.43 23.03 -41.78
N SER A 542 -14.77 24.07 -42.30
CA SER A 542 -14.01 23.97 -43.56
C SER A 542 -12.68 23.22 -43.42
N VAL A 543 -12.11 23.22 -42.22
CA VAL A 543 -10.87 22.52 -41.89
C VAL A 543 -10.97 21.84 -40.53
N ASN A 544 -10.30 20.69 -40.39
CA ASN A 544 -10.20 19.95 -39.15
C ASN A 544 -8.74 19.58 -38.87
N ALA A 545 -8.36 19.63 -37.59
CA ALA A 545 -7.07 19.11 -37.14
C ALA A 545 -7.17 17.59 -36.99
N HIS A 546 -6.12 16.89 -37.43
CA HIS A 546 -6.06 15.44 -37.44
C HIS A 546 -4.86 14.93 -36.65
N HIS A 547 -5.08 13.96 -35.75
CA HIS A 547 -4.00 13.22 -35.09
C HIS A 547 -3.44 12.15 -36.03
N LEU A 548 -2.16 12.29 -36.41
CA LEU A 548 -1.47 11.30 -37.24
C LEU A 548 -1.36 9.95 -36.50
N ILE A 549 -0.96 9.98 -35.23
CA ILE A 549 -1.03 8.82 -34.32
C ILE A 549 -2.22 9.04 -33.37
N PRO A 550 -3.36 8.35 -33.58
CA PRO A 550 -4.54 8.49 -32.73
C PRO A 550 -4.37 7.78 -31.39
N VAL A 551 -5.14 8.19 -30.38
CA VAL A 551 -5.14 7.54 -29.04
C VAL A 551 -5.42 6.03 -29.11
N ASN A 552 -6.24 5.61 -30.07
CA ASN A 552 -6.57 4.20 -30.29
C ASN A 552 -5.35 3.36 -30.75
N ALA A 553 -4.30 3.99 -31.29
CA ALA A 553 -3.05 3.30 -31.62
C ALA A 553 -2.32 2.73 -30.40
N PHE A 554 -2.65 3.24 -29.20
CA PHE A 554 -2.14 2.76 -27.91
C PHE A 554 -3.13 1.84 -27.18
N ARG A 555 -4.34 1.62 -27.73
CA ARG A 555 -5.35 0.73 -27.17
C ARG A 555 -5.17 -0.70 -27.68
N VAL A 556 -5.35 -1.67 -26.81
CA VAL A 556 -5.33 -3.10 -27.17
C VAL A 556 -6.78 -3.56 -27.32
N LYS A 557 -7.17 -4.12 -28.48
CA LYS A 557 -8.50 -4.70 -28.68
C LYS A 557 -8.77 -5.77 -27.60
N ARG A 558 -9.92 -5.68 -26.90
CA ARG A 558 -10.39 -6.72 -25.98
C ARG A 558 -10.49 -8.03 -26.76
N HIS A 559 -9.88 -9.10 -26.22
CA HIS A 559 -10.11 -10.44 -26.75
C HIS A 559 -11.54 -10.87 -26.38
N LYS A 560 -12.17 -11.72 -27.19
CA LYS A 560 -13.53 -12.23 -26.94
C LYS A 560 -13.67 -12.97 -25.59
N ASP A 561 -12.55 -13.43 -25.03
CA ASP A 561 -12.50 -14.12 -23.74
C ASP A 561 -11.93 -13.18 -22.66
N GLY A 562 -12.82 -12.58 -21.88
CA GLY A 562 -12.59 -11.40 -21.03
C GLY A 562 -11.66 -11.52 -19.82
N LYS A 563 -10.71 -12.47 -19.73
CA LYS A 563 -9.85 -12.60 -18.52
C LYS A 563 -8.33 -12.73 -18.70
N ALA A 564 -7.79 -12.72 -19.92
CA ALA A 564 -6.33 -12.84 -20.11
C ALA A 564 -5.72 -11.65 -20.89
N MET A 565 -5.52 -10.52 -20.20
CA MET A 565 -4.54 -9.53 -20.65
C MET A 565 -3.14 -10.04 -20.28
N THR A 566 -2.37 -10.52 -21.25
CA THR A 566 -0.97 -10.92 -21.02
C THR A 566 -0.17 -9.72 -20.48
N GLU A 567 0.77 -9.95 -19.55
CA GLU A 567 1.66 -8.90 -18.99
C GLU A 567 2.28 -8.02 -20.07
N LYS A 568 2.62 -8.63 -21.22
CA LYS A 568 3.15 -7.97 -22.41
C LYS A 568 2.21 -6.90 -22.99
N LYS A 569 0.88 -7.12 -22.95
CA LYS A 569 -0.15 -6.15 -23.40
C LYS A 569 -0.32 -5.00 -22.40
N LEU A 570 -0.26 -5.28 -21.10
CA LEU A 570 -0.27 -4.23 -20.06
C LEU A 570 1.01 -3.37 -20.09
N MET A 571 2.15 -3.97 -20.41
CA MET A 571 3.44 -3.31 -20.57
C MET A 571 3.45 -2.34 -21.75
N LEU A 572 2.85 -2.73 -22.90
CA LEU A 572 2.69 -1.85 -24.07
C LEU A 572 1.84 -0.60 -23.74
N ARG A 573 0.71 -0.79 -23.06
CA ARG A 573 -0.17 0.30 -22.58
C ARG A 573 0.56 1.22 -21.62
N ARG A 574 1.32 0.64 -20.67
CA ARG A 574 2.11 1.40 -19.70
C ARG A 574 3.20 2.20 -20.40
N MET A 575 3.95 1.65 -21.34
CA MET A 575 5.04 2.40 -22.00
C MET A 575 4.57 3.63 -22.77
N GLY A 576 3.46 3.57 -23.50
CA GLY A 576 2.90 4.77 -24.15
C GLY A 576 2.55 5.88 -23.14
N GLN A 577 1.97 5.50 -22.00
CA GLN A 577 1.59 6.43 -20.92
C GLN A 577 2.79 6.94 -20.09
N TYR A 578 3.79 6.10 -19.83
CA TYR A 578 4.98 6.45 -19.04
C TYR A 578 6.03 7.26 -19.83
N CYS A 579 5.98 7.23 -21.17
CA CYS A 579 6.94 7.97 -21.99
C CYS A 579 6.60 9.46 -22.18
N GLY A 580 5.43 9.91 -21.71
CA GLY A 580 5.02 11.32 -21.79
C GLY A 580 4.71 11.81 -23.20
N TYR A 581 4.34 10.91 -24.12
CA TYR A 581 3.93 11.29 -25.47
C TYR A 581 2.59 12.02 -25.42
N ASP A 582 2.59 13.31 -25.76
CA ASP A 582 1.36 14.09 -25.90
C ASP A 582 0.79 13.91 -27.31
N ILE A 583 -0.38 13.29 -27.39
CA ILE A 583 -1.08 13.07 -28.66
C ILE A 583 -1.45 14.40 -29.34
N ASN A 584 -1.72 15.46 -28.56
CA ASN A 584 -2.14 16.77 -29.05
C ASN A 584 -0.97 17.63 -29.51
N HIS A 585 0.27 17.16 -29.34
CA HIS A 585 1.47 17.89 -29.71
C HIS A 585 1.48 18.24 -31.21
N PRO A 586 1.90 19.45 -31.62
CA PRO A 586 1.89 19.84 -33.03
C PRO A 586 2.70 18.92 -33.94
N LYS A 587 3.72 18.22 -33.42
CA LYS A 587 4.49 17.20 -34.18
C LYS A 587 3.70 15.93 -34.53
N ASN A 588 2.49 15.79 -34.03
CA ASN A 588 1.56 14.70 -34.34
C ASN A 588 0.26 15.20 -35.00
N SER A 589 0.23 16.46 -35.41
CA SER A 589 -0.96 17.14 -35.92
C SER A 589 -0.76 17.62 -37.34
N VAL A 590 -1.84 17.62 -38.12
CA VAL A 590 -1.91 18.29 -39.42
C VAL A 590 -3.33 18.82 -39.60
N VAL A 591 -3.49 19.98 -40.24
CA VAL A 591 -4.81 20.49 -40.62
C VAL A 591 -5.19 20.04 -42.02
N LEU A 592 -6.40 19.51 -42.18
CA LEU A 592 -6.92 18.96 -43.43
C LEU A 592 -8.26 19.61 -43.81
N PRO A 593 -8.60 19.70 -45.11
CA PRO A 593 -9.92 20.15 -45.53
C PRO A 593 -11.00 19.17 -45.04
N ALA A 594 -12.08 19.72 -44.51
CA ALA A 594 -13.20 18.95 -43.96
C ALA A 594 -14.44 18.98 -44.88
N THR A 595 -14.41 19.80 -45.93
CA THR A 595 -15.46 19.85 -46.95
C THR A 595 -14.98 19.27 -48.28
N GLU A 596 -15.90 18.67 -49.04
CA GLU A 596 -15.56 18.07 -50.33
C GLU A 596 -15.08 19.12 -51.35
N GLU A 597 -15.64 20.33 -51.33
CA GLU A 597 -15.26 21.41 -52.23
C GLU A 597 -13.83 21.89 -51.96
N ALA A 598 -13.44 22.00 -50.68
CA ALA A 598 -12.07 22.39 -50.32
C ALA A 598 -11.07 21.28 -50.60
N ALA A 599 -11.42 20.03 -50.28
CA ALA A 599 -10.58 18.88 -50.65
C ALA A 599 -10.39 18.76 -52.17
N CYS A 600 -11.45 19.03 -52.94
CA CYS A 600 -11.41 19.03 -54.40
C CYS A 600 -10.55 20.16 -54.97
N TYR A 601 -10.75 21.40 -54.49
CA TYR A 601 -10.00 22.57 -54.94
C TYR A 601 -8.51 22.52 -54.56
N LEU A 602 -8.20 22.04 -53.37
CA LEU A 602 -6.82 21.94 -52.86
C LEU A 602 -6.12 20.64 -53.29
N GLU A 603 -6.85 19.71 -53.88
CA GLU A 603 -6.39 18.36 -54.21
C GLU A 603 -5.77 17.64 -52.99
N LYS A 604 -6.37 17.81 -51.80
CA LYS A 604 -5.88 17.25 -50.52
C LYS A 604 -6.85 16.21 -49.92
N PRO A 605 -6.36 15.32 -49.04
CA PRO A 605 -7.18 14.32 -48.37
C PRO A 605 -8.32 14.95 -47.56
N LEU A 606 -9.53 14.42 -47.73
CA LEU A 606 -10.71 14.85 -47.00
C LEU A 606 -10.71 14.28 -45.57
N HIS A 607 -10.85 15.16 -44.57
CA HIS A 607 -11.01 14.80 -43.16
C HIS A 607 -12.45 15.04 -42.70
N ASN A 608 -13.34 14.12 -43.09
CA ASN A 608 -14.77 14.16 -42.79
C ASN A 608 -15.30 12.77 -42.42
N GLY A 609 -15.90 12.62 -41.24
CA GLY A 609 -16.48 11.35 -40.78
C GLY A 609 -15.49 10.37 -40.12
N PRO A 610 -15.95 9.13 -39.81
CA PRO A 610 -15.17 8.16 -39.05
C PRO A 610 -13.98 7.63 -39.85
N HIS A 611 -12.84 7.46 -39.18
CA HIS A 611 -11.57 7.01 -39.80
C HIS A 611 -11.48 5.50 -40.06
N ASP A 612 -12.51 4.76 -39.64
CA ASP A 612 -12.62 3.33 -39.82
C ASP A 612 -13.96 3.01 -40.50
N TRP A 613 -13.93 2.41 -41.69
CA TRP A 613 -15.12 2.19 -42.52
C TRP A 613 -14.99 0.96 -43.44
N GLY A 614 -16.13 0.45 -43.93
CA GLY A 614 -16.20 -0.76 -44.77
C GLY A 614 -15.75 -0.52 -46.22
N SER A 615 -14.81 -1.30 -46.77
CA SER A 615 -14.50 -1.27 -48.22
C SER A 615 -15.66 -1.85 -49.04
N ARG A 616 -15.85 -1.33 -50.27
CA ARG A 616 -16.68 -1.94 -51.32
C ARG A 616 -16.22 -3.37 -51.71
N THR A 617 -15.04 -3.81 -51.27
CA THR A 617 -14.45 -5.13 -51.53
C THR A 617 -14.65 -6.13 -50.38
N GLY A 618 -15.53 -5.85 -49.40
CA GLY A 618 -15.89 -6.80 -48.33
C GLY A 618 -14.87 -6.94 -47.18
N LYS A 619 -13.86 -6.07 -47.09
CA LYS A 619 -12.94 -5.97 -45.93
C LYS A 619 -12.87 -4.53 -45.42
N PRO A 620 -13.11 -4.25 -44.12
CA PRO A 620 -13.06 -2.89 -43.61
C PRO A 620 -11.64 -2.33 -43.66
N TYR A 621 -11.46 -1.15 -44.28
CA TYR A 621 -10.22 -0.38 -44.15
C TYR A 621 -10.29 0.38 -42.84
N ASN A 622 -9.22 0.32 -42.05
CA ASN A 622 -9.22 0.83 -40.70
C ASN A 622 -7.89 1.54 -40.43
N TYR A 623 -7.93 2.86 -40.56
CA TYR A 623 -6.78 3.74 -40.32
C TYR A 623 -6.22 3.52 -38.93
N THR A 624 -7.08 3.40 -37.91
CA THR A 624 -6.64 3.26 -36.52
C THR A 624 -5.85 1.97 -36.27
N ASN A 625 -6.17 0.88 -36.95
CA ASN A 625 -5.47 -0.40 -36.90
C ASN A 625 -4.10 -0.31 -37.58
N GLN A 626 -3.98 0.44 -38.68
CA GLN A 626 -2.70 0.65 -39.35
C GLN A 626 -1.76 1.45 -38.45
N CYS A 627 -2.24 2.55 -37.86
CA CYS A 627 -1.48 3.33 -36.88
C CYS A 627 -1.12 2.49 -35.64
N ALA A 628 -2.04 1.65 -35.14
CA ALA A 628 -1.78 0.74 -34.02
C ALA A 628 -0.69 -0.31 -34.37
N ALA A 629 -0.71 -0.85 -35.59
CA ALA A 629 0.29 -1.83 -36.03
C ALA A 629 1.69 -1.21 -36.08
N LEU A 630 1.82 0.00 -36.61
CA LEU A 630 3.08 0.76 -36.65
C LEU A 630 3.58 1.08 -35.22
N THR A 631 2.72 1.66 -34.40
CA THR A 631 3.01 2.04 -33.01
C THR A 631 3.43 0.84 -32.17
N HIS A 632 2.70 -0.27 -32.25
CA HIS A 632 3.03 -1.50 -31.53
C HIS A 632 4.35 -2.12 -31.99
N ARG A 633 4.73 -2.00 -33.27
CA ARG A 633 6.01 -2.49 -33.78
C ARG A 633 7.17 -1.74 -33.12
N ILE A 634 7.08 -0.42 -33.04
CA ILE A 634 8.09 0.46 -32.44
C ILE A 634 8.27 0.15 -30.96
N ILE A 635 7.15 0.11 -30.20
CA ILE A 635 7.20 -0.16 -28.76
C ILE A 635 7.75 -1.58 -28.50
N ARG A 636 7.37 -2.58 -29.30
CA ARG A 636 7.90 -3.96 -29.16
C ARG A 636 9.41 -4.03 -29.41
N SER A 637 9.93 -3.28 -30.38
CA SER A 637 11.38 -3.21 -30.62
C SER A 637 12.08 -2.60 -29.42
N GLU A 638 11.58 -1.46 -28.94
CA GLU A 638 12.16 -0.72 -27.81
C GLU A 638 12.18 -1.57 -26.52
N ILE A 639 11.13 -2.35 -26.25
CA ILE A 639 11.10 -3.31 -25.14
C ILE A 639 12.23 -4.34 -25.26
N LYS A 640 12.41 -4.94 -26.44
CA LYS A 640 13.45 -5.95 -26.67
C LYS A 640 14.84 -5.35 -26.49
N ASP A 641 15.06 -4.14 -26.97
CA ASP A 641 16.36 -3.46 -26.87
C ASP A 641 16.69 -3.11 -25.41
N ARG A 642 15.69 -2.68 -24.61
CA ARG A 642 15.84 -2.43 -23.17
C ARG A 642 16.09 -3.72 -22.37
N MET A 643 15.45 -4.82 -22.75
CA MET A 643 15.70 -6.14 -22.16
C MET A 643 17.13 -6.63 -22.45
N ARG A 644 17.64 -6.41 -23.67
CA ARG A 644 19.01 -6.80 -24.08
C ARG A 644 20.09 -5.92 -23.43
N SER A 645 19.90 -4.60 -23.42
CA SER A 645 20.89 -3.65 -22.92
C SER A 645 20.91 -3.52 -21.39
N GLY A 646 19.84 -3.94 -20.70
CA GLY A 646 19.80 -4.04 -19.24
C GLY A 646 19.90 -2.71 -18.50
N SER A 647 19.62 -1.58 -19.15
CA SER A 647 19.56 -0.25 -18.54
C SER A 647 18.33 0.51 -19.05
N CYS A 648 17.48 0.98 -18.13
CA CYS A 648 16.41 1.92 -18.47
C CYS A 648 16.93 3.35 -18.67
N GLY A 649 18.20 3.64 -18.36
CA GLY A 649 18.79 4.98 -18.41
C GLY A 649 19.71 5.27 -19.58
N LYS A 650 20.13 4.26 -20.38
CA LYS A 650 21.03 4.47 -21.53
C LYS A 650 20.35 5.01 -22.79
N THR A 651 19.01 5.04 -22.80
CA THR A 651 18.21 5.60 -23.90
C THR A 651 17.10 6.41 -23.27
N THR A 652 17.33 7.72 -23.11
CA THR A 652 16.30 8.66 -22.63
C THR A 652 15.05 8.55 -23.52
N ASN A 653 13.87 8.84 -22.97
CA ASN A 653 12.59 8.77 -23.71
C ASN A 653 12.58 9.61 -25.00
N SER A 654 13.56 10.51 -25.18
CA SER A 654 13.79 11.28 -26.40
C SER A 654 13.95 10.42 -27.65
N THR A 655 14.60 9.24 -27.57
CA THR A 655 14.76 8.36 -28.74
C THR A 655 13.44 7.71 -29.17
N LEU A 656 12.61 7.30 -28.20
CA LEU A 656 11.28 6.77 -28.51
C LEU A 656 10.35 7.87 -29.02
N MET A 657 10.45 9.09 -28.47
CA MET A 657 9.73 10.26 -28.95
C MET A 657 10.13 10.61 -30.40
N SER A 658 11.43 10.51 -30.75
CA SER A 658 11.92 10.68 -32.13
C SER A 658 11.26 9.65 -33.06
N LYS A 659 11.26 8.37 -32.68
CA LYS A 659 10.63 7.30 -33.46
C LYS A 659 9.12 7.53 -33.68
N PHE A 660 8.41 8.07 -32.68
CA PHE A 660 7.00 8.45 -32.86
C PHE A 660 6.84 9.66 -33.79
N ASN A 661 7.67 10.70 -33.64
CA ASN A 661 7.64 11.84 -34.57
C ASN A 661 7.97 11.42 -36.01
N GLU A 662 8.94 10.53 -36.21
CA GLU A 662 9.26 9.93 -37.51
C GLU A 662 8.06 9.16 -38.07
N SER A 663 7.36 8.42 -37.23
CA SER A 663 6.13 7.70 -37.64
C SER A 663 5.00 8.64 -38.02
N SER A 664 4.84 9.78 -37.34
CA SER A 664 3.88 10.80 -37.76
C SER A 664 4.20 11.34 -39.16
N ASN A 665 5.49 11.51 -39.50
CA ASN A 665 5.91 11.88 -40.86
C ASN A 665 5.60 10.79 -41.89
N GLU A 666 5.84 9.53 -41.55
CA GLU A 666 5.50 8.38 -42.40
C GLU A 666 3.98 8.31 -42.65
N ILE A 667 3.17 8.49 -41.61
CA ILE A 667 1.71 8.51 -41.71
C ILE A 667 1.23 9.69 -42.56
N LEU A 668 1.79 10.89 -42.36
CA LEU A 668 1.44 12.05 -43.19
C LEU A 668 1.75 11.77 -44.66
N THR A 669 2.85 11.06 -44.96
CA THR A 669 3.20 10.66 -46.33
C THR A 669 2.15 9.71 -46.91
N PHE A 670 1.67 8.72 -46.15
CA PHE A 670 0.61 7.83 -46.61
C PHE A 670 -0.74 8.53 -46.80
N VAL A 671 -1.09 9.45 -45.90
CA VAL A 671 -2.33 10.25 -45.99
C VAL A 671 -2.26 11.20 -47.19
N SER A 672 -1.16 11.94 -47.35
CA SER A 672 -0.97 12.92 -48.44
C SER A 672 -0.99 12.26 -49.83
N ASN A 673 -0.51 11.01 -49.92
CA ASN A 673 -0.55 10.23 -51.16
C ASN A 673 -1.88 9.46 -51.35
N PHE A 674 -2.90 9.70 -50.52
CA PHE A 674 -4.20 9.03 -50.56
C PHE A 674 -4.11 7.49 -50.43
N ILE A 675 -2.99 6.98 -49.90
CA ILE A 675 -2.79 5.55 -49.63
C ILE A 675 -3.58 5.15 -48.39
N TRP A 676 -3.61 6.04 -47.38
CA TRP A 676 -4.38 5.87 -46.14
C TRP A 676 -5.54 6.88 -46.09
N PRO A 677 -6.66 6.61 -46.77
CA PRO A 677 -7.83 7.48 -46.77
C PRO A 677 -8.45 7.59 -45.36
N LEU A 678 -8.77 8.82 -44.94
CA LEU A 678 -9.36 9.10 -43.63
C LEU A 678 -10.88 9.00 -43.59
N SER A 679 -11.52 8.84 -44.75
CA SER A 679 -12.97 8.70 -44.89
C SER A 679 -13.32 7.88 -46.14
N GLN A 680 -14.53 7.31 -46.17
CA GLN A 680 -14.99 6.54 -47.31
C GLN A 680 -15.09 7.40 -48.57
N GLN A 681 -15.56 8.64 -48.43
CA GLN A 681 -15.65 9.63 -49.49
C GLN A 681 -14.26 10.04 -49.99
N GLY A 682 -13.25 10.07 -49.10
CA GLY A 682 -11.86 10.34 -49.43
C GLY A 682 -11.26 9.42 -50.51
N MET A 683 -11.77 8.19 -50.66
CA MET A 683 -11.35 7.28 -51.74
C MET A 683 -11.72 7.76 -53.14
N ASN A 684 -12.73 8.64 -53.25
CA ASN A 684 -13.15 9.18 -54.53
C ASN A 684 -12.16 10.23 -55.06
N PHE A 685 -11.27 10.74 -54.21
CA PHE A 685 -10.26 11.74 -54.53
C PHE A 685 -9.00 11.04 -55.07
N LYS A 686 -8.76 11.15 -56.38
CA LYS A 686 -7.65 10.47 -57.07
C LYS A 686 -6.69 11.50 -57.71
N PRO A 687 -5.59 11.89 -57.02
CA PRO A 687 -4.66 12.91 -57.54
C PRO A 687 -3.92 12.49 -58.82
N GLY A 688 -3.82 11.18 -59.09
CA GLY A 688 -3.16 10.66 -60.30
C GLY A 688 -4.05 10.50 -61.53
N SER A 689 -5.37 10.69 -61.42
CA SER A 689 -6.28 10.56 -62.58
C SER A 689 -6.42 11.90 -63.30
N LYS A 690 -6.40 11.89 -64.64
CA LYS A 690 -6.76 13.06 -65.45
C LYS A 690 -8.08 12.78 -66.19
N PRO A 691 -9.14 13.59 -65.97
CA PRO A 691 -9.22 14.71 -65.03
C PRO A 691 -9.24 14.26 -63.56
N TYR A 692 -8.87 15.17 -62.65
CA TYR A 692 -8.92 14.93 -61.20
C TYR A 692 -10.34 14.52 -60.79
N LEU A 693 -10.48 13.32 -60.25
CA LEU A 693 -11.74 12.81 -59.72
C LEU A 693 -11.79 13.25 -58.25
N GLY A 694 -12.68 14.19 -57.92
CA GLY A 694 -12.80 14.83 -56.60
C GLY A 694 -14.24 14.80 -56.06
N CYS A 695 -14.77 15.95 -55.60
CA CYS A 695 -16.14 16.05 -55.08
C CYS A 695 -17.16 15.57 -56.13
N GLN A 696 -17.84 14.46 -55.86
CA GLN A 696 -18.82 13.87 -56.78
C GLN A 696 -20.13 14.62 -56.65
N ASN A 697 -20.31 15.70 -57.40
CA ASN A 697 -21.59 16.41 -57.36
C ASN A 697 -22.67 15.61 -58.10
N SER A 698 -23.75 15.31 -57.39
CA SER A 698 -25.08 14.88 -57.86
C SER A 698 -25.22 13.53 -58.58
N GLY A 699 -25.60 12.50 -57.81
CA GLY A 699 -26.55 11.43 -58.22
C GLY A 699 -26.17 10.42 -59.32
N ASN A 700 -25.26 10.75 -60.25
CA ASN A 700 -25.04 9.99 -61.49
C ASN A 700 -23.58 9.57 -61.75
N GLY A 701 -22.68 9.73 -60.77
CA GLY A 701 -21.31 9.18 -60.85
C GLY A 701 -20.34 9.85 -61.84
N MET A 702 -20.58 11.12 -62.24
CA MET A 702 -19.67 11.85 -63.13
C MET A 702 -18.61 12.69 -62.39
N PRO A 703 -17.41 12.93 -62.98
CA PRO A 703 -16.33 13.76 -62.41
C PRO A 703 -16.74 15.22 -62.20
N CYS A 704 -16.19 15.89 -61.19
CA CYS A 704 -16.22 17.35 -61.11
C CYS A 704 -15.55 17.96 -62.35
N LYS A 705 -16.30 18.70 -63.17
CA LYS A 705 -15.84 19.19 -64.48
C LYS A 705 -14.85 20.36 -64.42
N ALA A 706 -14.67 21.02 -63.27
CA ALA A 706 -13.73 22.13 -63.13
C ALA A 706 -13.39 22.44 -61.65
N PRO A 707 -12.35 21.79 -61.07
CA PRO A 707 -11.88 22.10 -59.71
C PRO A 707 -11.53 23.58 -59.51
N SER A 708 -11.05 24.26 -60.57
CA SER A 708 -10.72 25.69 -60.57
C SER A 708 -11.92 26.64 -60.45
N LYS A 709 -13.17 26.14 -60.45
CA LYS A 709 -14.39 26.96 -60.30
C LYS A 709 -14.91 27.07 -58.86
N HIS A 710 -14.33 26.35 -57.90
CA HIS A 710 -14.71 26.53 -56.49
C HIS A 710 -14.23 27.90 -55.98
N VAL A 711 -15.16 28.83 -55.74
CA VAL A 711 -14.87 30.11 -55.11
C VAL A 711 -14.88 29.91 -53.59
N LEU A 712 -13.69 29.86 -52.99
CA LEU A 712 -13.47 29.57 -51.59
C LEU A 712 -12.66 30.73 -51.00
N LEU A 713 -13.35 31.73 -50.46
CA LEU A 713 -12.73 32.94 -49.93
C LEU A 713 -12.39 32.77 -48.46
N GLN A 714 -11.13 32.95 -48.10
CA GLN A 714 -10.66 32.88 -46.72
C GLN A 714 -11.42 33.91 -45.87
N LEU A 715 -11.89 33.51 -44.69
CA LEU A 715 -12.91 34.26 -43.96
C LEU A 715 -12.49 35.68 -43.55
N ILE A 716 -11.21 35.89 -43.26
CA ILE A 716 -10.64 37.14 -42.75
C ILE A 716 -10.12 38.02 -43.89
N SER A 717 -9.20 37.51 -44.70
CA SER A 717 -8.55 38.21 -45.81
C SER A 717 -9.47 38.41 -47.02
N LYS A 718 -10.57 37.65 -47.11
CA LYS A 718 -11.51 37.64 -48.25
C LYS A 718 -10.85 37.31 -49.59
N THR A 719 -9.64 36.77 -49.59
CA THR A 719 -8.95 36.29 -50.80
C THR A 719 -9.24 34.82 -51.04
N GLN A 720 -9.15 34.38 -52.30
CA GLN A 720 -9.22 32.95 -52.64
C GLN A 720 -8.17 32.16 -51.84
N ILE A 721 -8.55 31.02 -51.27
CA ILE A 721 -7.60 30.15 -50.56
C ILE A 721 -6.52 29.63 -51.53
N VAL A 722 -5.30 29.51 -51.03
CA VAL A 722 -4.13 29.07 -51.80
C VAL A 722 -3.79 27.62 -51.46
N ASN A 723 -3.38 26.84 -52.46
CA ASN A 723 -2.92 25.47 -52.24
C ASN A 723 -1.53 25.47 -51.60
N TYR A 724 -1.44 24.92 -50.39
CA TYR A 724 -0.19 24.74 -49.65
C TYR A 724 0.13 23.25 -49.49
N ASP A 725 1.41 22.92 -49.36
CA ASP A 725 1.82 21.57 -48.98
C ASP A 725 1.41 21.25 -47.54
N LEU A 726 1.00 20.00 -47.32
CA LEU A 726 0.69 19.53 -45.98
C LEU A 726 1.96 19.45 -45.15
N LYS A 727 1.94 20.06 -43.97
CA LYS A 727 3.07 20.09 -43.06
C LYS A 727 2.60 19.78 -41.65
N ILE A 728 3.38 18.96 -40.95
CA ILE A 728 3.10 18.64 -39.55
C ILE A 728 3.18 19.91 -38.71
N GLY A 729 2.16 20.11 -37.88
CA GLY A 729 2.01 21.24 -36.99
C GLY A 729 1.49 22.51 -37.67
N GLN A 730 0.98 22.38 -38.90
CA GLN A 730 0.40 23.47 -39.69
C GLN A 730 -0.97 23.08 -40.24
#